data_AF-A0A350Y7L5-F1
#
_entry.id   AF-A0A350Y7L5-F1
#
_cell.length_a   1.000
_cell.length_b   1.000
_cell.length_c   1.000
_cell.angle_alpha   90.00
_cell.angle_beta   90.00
_cell.angle_gamma   90.00
#
_symmetry.space_group_name_H-M   'P 1'
#
loop_
_entity.id
_entity.type
_entity.pdbx_description
1 polymer ?
#
loop_
_entity_poly.entity_id
_entity_poly.type
_entity_poly.pdbx_seq_one_letter_code
_entity_poly.pdbx_strand_id
1 'polypeptide(L)'
;MVQELNFSQFSNSLPPQNIDAEEAILGGILLDPESMGRVADLLRPQAFYIKDHQEIYKAALALHEAGKPTDLMSVTTWLHDRELLDKVGGQSKLAQLVERTVSAVNVDRYAALVVDKYLRRQLIQAGHEIVQLGYETSTELETVLDRAEQKVFNLTQTSPKLGLIPIAETLISAFQEIENLQQGLVLPGISSDFYDLDAHTGGFQRSDLIIVAGRPSMGKCLSSDAEIVLSDGTITTIQEIYYRRSAELLTLGDNWKFHFTQPSAFVDDGIKPVFRVTTRLGRFIETTITHPYLTIMGWRRLSDLQCGDKIALPRQIDIFGQETIDESKVKLLGYLIGDGCLTKASPQFINSNPLLQAEFTEAVATFPGLKIRIDTSQGTRTPSLNVTGDREFIRTYRQVFAQRLQVTLQSLSLSVKQVAEAVGVSQSTVYFWIKGVCVPNQETFIRLCKVLQIQPQELAPHTLSAISQNSKNPLAIWLEELGLWGKDAHNKTIPSIIFKLKRSQVSLFLNRLFATDGWATVLKSGQAQLGYATVSEKLARQVQHLLLRFGVIAALKKRLVKYKDHPRQVWQLDITDAHSIKTFIGEIGIFGKEKALSLVQDVLATKKYQTNRDLIPVEIWEQIKALKSSESWGRLAQRAGIKGYSNIHVGKRALSRERLLMLGLALDNLPLQQLATSEIYWDEIISIEPIGYKQVYDLTIPETHNFIANDICVHNTSFALAIARNIANHFPVAIFSLEMSKEQLVQRLLASEAGIESNYLRSGRISQNQWEPLSKALGTLSELPIFIDDTANQSVIQMRSHLRRLQAEQGGKLGLVLIDYLQLMEGSGSENRVQELSRITRSLKGLARELNVPVIALSQLSRGVEARTNKRPMMSDLRESGSIEQDADLVIMLYRDEYYHPDSPDRGVTEVIITKHRNGPVGTVKLLFDPNLTRFRNMARTNL
;
A
#
# COMPACT_ATOMS: atom_id res chain seq x y z
N MET A 1 -31.57 4.67 -40.75
CA MET A 1 -32.12 6.04 -40.68
C MET A 1 -31.20 6.84 -39.80
N VAL A 2 -30.66 7.96 -40.30
CA VAL A 2 -30.09 8.99 -39.42
C VAL A 2 -31.28 9.84 -38.98
N GLN A 3 -31.43 10.07 -37.68
CA GLN A 3 -32.50 10.91 -37.17
C GLN A 3 -32.00 12.37 -37.21
N GLU A 4 -32.42 13.11 -38.23
CA GLU A 4 -32.01 14.51 -38.39
C GLU A 4 -32.51 15.33 -37.19
N LEU A 5 -31.56 15.89 -36.43
CA LEU A 5 -31.85 16.80 -35.33
C LEU A 5 -32.38 18.10 -35.92
N ASN A 6 -33.71 18.23 -35.93
CA ASN A 6 -34.39 19.33 -36.60
C ASN A 6 -34.43 20.58 -35.69
N PHE A 7 -33.39 21.41 -35.78
CA PHE A 7 -33.12 22.52 -34.84
C PHE A 7 -34.07 23.73 -34.92
N SER A 8 -35.16 23.69 -35.71
CA SER A 8 -35.92 24.90 -36.10
C SER A 8 -37.45 24.79 -35.97
N GLN A 9 -38.00 24.73 -34.74
CA GLN A 9 -39.45 24.95 -34.53
C GLN A 9 -39.90 25.36 -33.11
N PHE A 10 -39.44 26.52 -32.59
CA PHE A 10 -39.96 27.10 -31.32
C PHE A 10 -40.13 28.63 -31.39
N SER A 11 -40.98 29.13 -32.29
CA SER A 11 -41.14 30.58 -32.56
C SER A 11 -42.59 31.06 -32.71
N ASN A 12 -43.56 30.44 -32.01
CA ASN A 12 -44.99 30.80 -32.13
C ASN A 12 -45.79 30.76 -30.81
N SER A 13 -45.11 30.68 -29.65
CA SER A 13 -45.73 30.83 -28.33
C SER A 13 -45.24 32.12 -27.66
N LEU A 14 -46.16 32.85 -27.01
CA LEU A 14 -45.79 33.98 -26.17
C LEU A 14 -45.00 33.51 -24.93
N PRO A 15 -44.05 34.31 -24.41
CA PRO A 15 -43.36 34.00 -23.16
C PRO A 15 -44.36 33.78 -22.01
N PRO A 16 -44.11 32.85 -21.08
CA PRO A 16 -44.98 32.63 -19.92
C PRO A 16 -45.19 33.92 -19.11
N GLN A 17 -46.45 34.37 -19.04
CA GLN A 17 -46.89 35.61 -18.42
C GLN A 17 -48.25 35.39 -17.72
N ASN A 18 -48.62 36.27 -16.78
CA ASN A 18 -49.96 36.32 -16.19
C ASN A 18 -50.27 37.77 -15.79
N ILE A 19 -50.79 38.54 -16.75
CA ILE A 19 -51.00 39.98 -16.60
C ILE A 19 -52.05 40.27 -15.52
N ASP A 20 -53.11 39.47 -15.43
CA ASP A 20 -54.19 39.68 -14.45
C ASP A 20 -53.68 39.51 -13.00
N ALA A 21 -52.76 38.56 -12.78
CA ALA A 21 -52.07 38.41 -11.48
C ALA A 21 -51.11 39.57 -11.20
N GLU A 22 -50.36 40.05 -12.20
CA GLU A 22 -49.49 41.23 -12.05
C GLU A 22 -50.30 42.48 -11.68
N GLU A 23 -51.42 42.75 -12.36
CA GLU A 23 -52.27 43.92 -12.07
C GLU A 23 -52.91 43.82 -10.67
N ALA A 24 -53.37 42.62 -10.27
CA ALA A 24 -53.97 42.39 -8.95
C ALA A 24 -52.96 42.49 -7.79
N ILE A 25 -51.67 42.16 -8.01
CA ILE A 25 -50.61 42.38 -7.01
C ILE A 25 -50.35 43.89 -6.85
N LEU A 26 -50.17 44.61 -7.96
CA LEU A 26 -49.88 46.05 -7.91
C LEU A 26 -51.02 46.84 -7.29
N GLY A 27 -52.25 46.62 -7.74
CA GLY A 27 -53.42 47.28 -7.16
C GLY A 27 -53.67 46.88 -5.69
N GLY A 28 -53.31 45.65 -5.31
CA GLY A 28 -53.29 45.20 -3.91
C GLY A 28 -52.34 46.03 -3.04
N ILE A 29 -51.10 46.24 -3.50
CA ILE A 29 -50.08 47.05 -2.83
C ILE A 29 -50.47 48.53 -2.73
N LEU A 30 -51.14 49.06 -3.76
CA LEU A 30 -51.62 50.45 -3.83
C LEU A 30 -52.89 50.70 -2.99
N LEU A 31 -53.65 49.65 -2.67
CA LEU A 31 -54.87 49.67 -1.86
C LEU A 31 -54.61 49.37 -0.38
N ASP A 32 -53.66 48.48 -0.09
CA ASP A 32 -53.26 48.04 1.25
C ASP A 32 -51.74 48.01 1.37
N PRO A 33 -51.11 49.01 2.04
CA PRO A 33 -49.66 49.05 2.21
C PRO A 33 -49.05 47.85 2.96
N GLU A 34 -49.81 47.18 3.83
CA GLU A 34 -49.32 45.97 4.55
C GLU A 34 -49.14 44.78 3.58
N SER A 35 -49.86 44.76 2.45
CA SER A 35 -49.68 43.75 1.42
C SER A 35 -48.30 43.78 0.75
N MET A 36 -47.57 44.90 0.79
CA MET A 36 -46.20 44.96 0.27
C MET A 36 -45.25 44.06 1.09
N GLY A 37 -45.35 44.12 2.42
CA GLY A 37 -44.47 43.35 3.31
C GLY A 37 -44.60 41.83 3.14
N ARG A 38 -45.77 41.35 2.67
CA ARG A 38 -46.01 39.93 2.38
C ARG A 38 -45.41 39.43 1.08
N VAL A 39 -45.08 40.32 0.13
CA VAL A 39 -44.53 39.93 -1.19
C VAL A 39 -43.12 40.45 -1.48
N ALA A 40 -42.58 41.36 -0.69
CA ALA A 40 -41.23 41.90 -0.86
C ALA A 40 -40.15 40.79 -0.92
N ASP A 41 -40.26 39.76 -0.07
CA ASP A 41 -39.33 38.61 -0.06
C ASP A 41 -39.54 37.63 -1.24
N LEU A 42 -40.72 37.64 -1.87
CA LEU A 42 -41.12 36.69 -2.92
C LEU A 42 -40.94 37.23 -4.34
N LEU A 43 -41.13 38.53 -4.54
CA LEU A 43 -41.14 39.18 -5.85
C LEU A 43 -40.00 40.17 -6.03
N ARG A 44 -39.31 40.04 -7.16
CA ARG A 44 -38.36 41.04 -7.68
C ARG A 44 -39.03 41.85 -8.80
N PRO A 45 -38.62 43.11 -9.06
CA PRO A 45 -39.15 43.89 -10.19
C PRO A 45 -39.13 43.13 -11.52
N GLN A 46 -38.09 42.34 -11.79
CA GLN A 46 -37.92 41.55 -13.02
C GLN A 46 -38.90 40.35 -13.13
N ALA A 47 -39.62 40.02 -12.06
CA ALA A 47 -40.64 38.95 -12.06
C ALA A 47 -41.91 39.34 -12.83
N PHE A 48 -42.22 40.63 -12.91
CA PHE A 48 -43.29 41.17 -13.74
C PHE A 48 -42.88 41.16 -15.22
N TYR A 49 -43.80 40.79 -16.12
CA TYR A 49 -43.54 40.72 -17.56
C TYR A 49 -43.62 42.09 -18.23
N ILE A 50 -44.59 42.93 -17.82
CA ILE A 50 -44.76 44.27 -18.38
C ILE A 50 -43.77 45.23 -17.71
N LYS A 51 -42.97 45.96 -18.51
CA LYS A 51 -41.94 46.90 -18.00
C LYS A 51 -42.51 47.95 -17.05
N ASP A 52 -43.68 48.47 -17.39
CA ASP A 52 -44.40 49.48 -16.62
C ASP A 52 -44.73 48.93 -15.22
N HIS A 53 -45.13 47.66 -15.12
CA HIS A 53 -45.35 46.96 -13.86
C HIS A 53 -44.05 46.78 -13.06
N GLN A 54 -42.90 46.54 -13.71
CA GLN A 54 -41.60 46.47 -13.04
C GLN A 54 -41.25 47.81 -12.36
N GLU A 55 -41.47 48.94 -13.04
CA GLU A 55 -41.18 50.27 -12.49
C GLU A 55 -42.19 50.70 -11.42
N ILE A 56 -43.47 50.33 -11.53
CA ILE A 56 -44.47 50.54 -10.45
C ILE A 56 -44.10 49.73 -9.20
N TYR A 57 -43.77 48.44 -9.35
CA TYR A 57 -43.37 47.59 -8.21
C TYR A 57 -42.08 48.10 -7.55
N LYS A 58 -41.11 48.54 -8.36
CA LYS A 58 -39.85 49.15 -7.91
C LYS A 58 -40.06 50.48 -7.17
N ALA A 59 -41.05 51.28 -7.57
CA ALA A 59 -41.45 52.48 -6.82
C ALA A 59 -42.06 52.13 -5.45
N ALA A 60 -42.94 51.12 -5.39
CA ALA A 60 -43.49 50.64 -4.13
C ALA A 60 -42.41 50.03 -3.22
N LEU A 61 -41.50 49.22 -3.77
CA LEU A 61 -40.37 48.65 -3.02
C LEU A 61 -39.46 49.74 -2.45
N ALA A 62 -39.09 50.75 -3.25
CA ALA A 62 -38.26 51.86 -2.78
C ALA A 62 -38.96 52.81 -1.79
N LEU A 63 -40.30 52.78 -1.69
CA LEU A 63 -41.05 53.43 -0.62
C LEU A 63 -41.07 52.58 0.65
N HIS A 64 -41.29 51.27 0.52
CA HIS A 64 -41.29 50.31 1.61
C HIS A 64 -39.92 50.22 2.31
N GLU A 65 -38.83 50.10 1.55
CA GLU A 65 -37.44 50.19 2.04
C GLU A 65 -37.14 51.51 2.77
N ALA A 66 -37.83 52.60 2.38
CA ALA A 66 -37.73 53.91 3.01
C ALA A 66 -38.69 54.13 4.19
N GLY A 67 -39.42 53.09 4.63
CA GLY A 67 -40.38 53.15 5.73
C GLY A 67 -41.62 54.02 5.43
N LYS A 68 -42.00 54.16 4.16
CA LYS A 68 -43.14 54.97 3.70
C LYS A 68 -44.29 54.09 3.22
N PRO A 69 -45.55 54.56 3.33
CA PRO A 69 -46.70 53.85 2.76
C PRO A 69 -46.54 53.70 1.23
N THR A 70 -47.01 52.58 0.71
CA THR A 70 -47.00 52.25 -0.73
C THR A 70 -48.35 52.53 -1.40
N ASP A 71 -49.16 53.41 -0.81
CA ASP A 71 -50.49 53.73 -1.31
C ASP A 71 -50.47 54.44 -2.67
N LEU A 72 -51.64 54.51 -3.32
CA LEU A 72 -51.83 55.13 -4.62
C LEU A 72 -51.23 56.54 -4.71
N MET A 73 -51.36 57.36 -3.66
CA MET A 73 -50.83 58.72 -3.63
C MET A 73 -49.30 58.72 -3.54
N SER A 74 -48.73 57.95 -2.62
CA SER A 74 -47.28 57.92 -2.35
C SER A 74 -46.49 57.37 -3.53
N VAL A 75 -46.98 56.30 -4.17
CA VAL A 75 -46.39 55.74 -5.40
C VAL A 75 -46.51 56.72 -6.56
N THR A 76 -47.67 57.38 -6.72
CA THR A 76 -47.87 58.43 -7.74
C THR A 76 -46.87 59.57 -7.58
N THR A 77 -46.70 60.11 -6.37
CA THR A 77 -45.73 61.19 -6.09
C THR A 77 -44.29 60.72 -6.32
N TRP A 78 -43.90 59.54 -5.86
CA TRP A 78 -42.54 59.01 -6.05
C TRP A 78 -42.15 58.86 -7.54
N LEU A 79 -43.12 58.46 -8.37
CA LEU A 79 -42.98 58.33 -9.83
C LEU A 79 -43.01 59.68 -10.56
N HIS A 80 -43.80 60.65 -10.07
CA HIS A 80 -43.84 62.01 -10.58
C HIS A 80 -42.47 62.71 -10.38
N ASP A 81 -41.95 62.66 -9.14
CA ASP A 81 -40.69 63.30 -8.73
C ASP A 81 -39.43 62.72 -9.41
N ARG A 82 -39.60 61.70 -10.28
CA ARG A 82 -38.55 61.02 -11.05
C ARG A 82 -38.80 61.00 -12.56
N GLU A 83 -39.82 61.73 -13.04
CA GLU A 83 -40.22 61.74 -14.46
C GLU A 83 -40.55 60.32 -15.00
N LEU A 84 -41.09 59.45 -14.14
CA LEU A 84 -41.50 58.08 -14.49
C LEU A 84 -43.02 57.91 -14.62
N LEU A 85 -43.81 58.82 -14.04
CA LEU A 85 -45.28 58.71 -14.02
C LEU A 85 -45.91 58.59 -15.42
N ASP A 86 -45.48 59.42 -16.37
CA ASP A 86 -45.99 59.35 -17.75
C ASP A 86 -45.56 58.06 -18.47
N LYS A 87 -44.39 57.51 -18.12
CA LYS A 87 -43.86 56.26 -18.70
C LYS A 87 -44.64 55.03 -18.27
N VAL A 88 -45.30 55.07 -17.10
CA VAL A 88 -46.15 53.98 -16.59
C VAL A 88 -47.65 54.18 -16.89
N GLY A 89 -47.99 55.12 -17.79
CA GLY A 89 -49.38 55.38 -18.21
C GLY A 89 -50.15 56.39 -17.34
N GLY A 90 -49.45 57.14 -16.47
CA GLY A 90 -50.03 58.22 -15.68
C GLY A 90 -50.92 57.76 -14.51
N GLN A 91 -51.51 58.73 -13.81
CA GLN A 91 -52.36 58.49 -12.62
C GLN A 91 -53.57 57.60 -12.93
N SER A 92 -54.12 57.70 -14.14
CA SER A 92 -55.26 56.90 -14.59
C SER A 92 -54.93 55.41 -14.70
N LYS A 93 -53.73 55.03 -15.13
CA LYS A 93 -53.30 53.63 -15.15
C LYS A 93 -53.14 53.08 -13.72
N LEU A 94 -52.60 53.87 -12.80
CA LEU A 94 -52.46 53.46 -11.40
C LEU A 94 -53.83 53.28 -10.71
N ALA A 95 -54.78 54.19 -10.95
CA ALA A 95 -56.16 54.06 -10.46
C ALA A 95 -56.85 52.79 -11.00
N GLN A 96 -56.68 52.47 -12.29
CA GLN A 96 -57.23 51.24 -12.89
C GLN A 96 -56.68 49.95 -12.26
N LEU A 97 -55.44 49.95 -11.75
CA LEU A 97 -54.89 48.78 -11.04
C LEU A 97 -55.63 48.55 -9.71
N VAL A 98 -55.89 49.63 -8.96
CA VAL A 98 -56.68 49.60 -7.73
C VAL A 98 -58.10 49.10 -8.00
N GLU A 99 -58.78 49.65 -9.02
CA GLU A 99 -60.13 49.23 -9.42
C GLU A 99 -60.23 47.75 -9.85
N ARG A 100 -59.16 47.18 -10.42
CA ARG A 100 -59.11 45.77 -10.85
C ARG A 100 -58.82 44.79 -9.72
N THR A 101 -58.49 45.27 -8.52
CA THR A 101 -58.06 44.42 -7.41
C THR A 101 -59.26 43.81 -6.67
N VAL A 102 -59.51 42.53 -6.93
CA VAL A 102 -60.66 41.80 -6.35
C VAL A 102 -60.53 41.57 -4.83
N SER A 103 -59.31 41.41 -4.30
CA SER A 103 -59.03 41.38 -2.86
C SER A 103 -57.53 41.44 -2.56
N ALA A 104 -57.12 42.36 -1.69
CA ALA A 104 -55.74 42.45 -1.19
C ALA A 104 -55.32 41.24 -0.33
N VAL A 105 -56.28 40.48 0.23
CA VAL A 105 -55.97 39.31 1.07
C VAL A 105 -55.20 38.23 0.29
N ASN A 106 -55.53 38.04 -1.00
CA ASN A 106 -55.00 36.94 -1.83
C ASN A 106 -53.68 37.26 -2.56
N VAL A 107 -53.07 38.43 -2.33
CA VAL A 107 -51.89 38.92 -3.07
C VAL A 107 -50.74 37.90 -3.07
N ASP A 108 -50.48 37.22 -1.95
CA ASP A 108 -49.45 36.18 -1.78
C ASP A 108 -49.62 35.00 -2.77
N ARG A 109 -50.87 34.61 -3.04
CA ARG A 109 -51.22 33.54 -3.99
C ARG A 109 -51.01 33.99 -5.45
N TYR A 110 -51.24 35.26 -5.74
CA TYR A 110 -50.95 35.83 -7.07
C TYR A 110 -49.44 36.00 -7.27
N ALA A 111 -48.69 36.38 -6.23
CA ALA A 111 -47.23 36.46 -6.25
C ALA A 111 -46.60 35.11 -6.66
N ALA A 112 -47.03 34.00 -6.05
CA ALA A 112 -46.58 32.66 -6.42
C ALA A 112 -46.83 32.32 -7.92
N LEU A 113 -47.93 32.80 -8.50
CA LEU A 113 -48.22 32.62 -9.93
C LEU A 113 -47.31 33.45 -10.82
N VAL A 114 -46.95 34.68 -10.41
CA VAL A 114 -45.98 35.53 -11.14
C VAL A 114 -44.56 34.94 -11.05
N VAL A 115 -44.18 34.39 -9.89
CA VAL A 115 -42.89 33.68 -9.70
C VAL A 115 -42.80 32.44 -10.61
N ASP A 116 -43.84 31.60 -10.71
CA ASP A 116 -43.86 30.46 -11.65
C ASP A 116 -43.63 30.92 -13.10
N LYS A 117 -44.27 32.01 -13.52
CA LYS A 117 -44.11 32.55 -14.89
C LYS A 117 -42.71 33.14 -15.09
N TYR A 118 -42.17 33.85 -14.10
CA TYR A 118 -40.79 34.36 -14.13
C TYR A 118 -39.75 33.23 -14.24
N LEU A 119 -39.83 32.20 -13.40
CA LEU A 119 -38.93 31.04 -13.44
C LEU A 119 -38.99 30.33 -14.80
N ARG A 120 -40.19 30.19 -15.40
CA ARG A 120 -40.32 29.64 -16.77
C ARG A 120 -39.68 30.53 -17.83
N ARG A 121 -39.73 31.86 -17.72
CA ARG A 121 -39.01 32.77 -18.63
C ARG A 121 -37.50 32.66 -18.46
N GLN A 122 -37.00 32.55 -17.23
CA GLN A 122 -35.57 32.33 -16.95
C GLN A 122 -35.08 30.96 -17.44
N LEU A 123 -35.91 29.90 -17.35
CA LEU A 123 -35.61 28.59 -17.95
C LEU A 123 -35.51 28.65 -19.48
N ILE A 124 -36.42 29.39 -20.14
CA ILE A 124 -36.34 29.61 -21.59
C ILE A 124 -35.06 30.37 -21.98
N GLN A 125 -34.68 31.38 -21.19
CA GLN A 125 -33.43 32.13 -21.41
C GLN A 125 -32.20 31.22 -21.26
N ALA A 126 -32.09 30.48 -20.15
CA ALA A 126 -30.99 29.55 -19.92
C ALA A 126 -30.91 28.48 -21.02
N GLY A 127 -32.05 27.99 -21.52
CA GLY A 127 -32.11 27.08 -22.67
C GLY A 127 -31.49 27.66 -23.95
N HIS A 128 -31.75 28.94 -24.26
CA HIS A 128 -31.11 29.61 -25.41
C HIS A 128 -29.61 29.79 -25.21
N GLU A 129 -29.17 30.13 -23.99
CA GLU A 129 -27.74 30.27 -23.65
C GLU A 129 -27.01 28.92 -23.70
N ILE A 130 -27.68 27.82 -23.34
CA ILE A 130 -27.14 26.44 -23.46
C ILE A 130 -27.07 26.01 -24.94
N VAL A 131 -28.06 26.38 -25.76
CA VAL A 131 -27.98 26.16 -27.22
C VAL A 131 -26.82 26.94 -27.84
N GLN A 132 -26.56 28.17 -27.40
CA GLN A 132 -25.38 28.94 -27.83
C GLN A 132 -24.06 28.29 -27.42
N LEU A 133 -23.95 27.83 -26.17
CA LEU A 133 -22.79 27.05 -25.68
C LEU A 133 -22.56 25.78 -26.52
N GLY A 134 -23.63 25.12 -26.99
CA GLY A 134 -23.55 23.96 -27.88
C GLY A 134 -22.92 24.23 -29.26
N TYR A 135 -22.78 25.51 -29.66
CA TYR A 135 -22.06 25.92 -30.87
C TYR A 135 -20.61 26.41 -30.58
N GLU A 136 -20.18 26.49 -29.30
CA GLU A 136 -18.85 27.01 -28.90
C GLU A 136 -17.74 25.94 -29.04
N THR A 137 -17.33 25.66 -30.28
CA THR A 137 -16.29 24.65 -30.59
C THR A 137 -14.86 25.05 -30.19
N SER A 138 -14.65 26.27 -29.70
CA SER A 138 -13.37 26.78 -29.20
C SER A 138 -13.06 26.36 -27.75
N THR A 139 -14.00 25.74 -27.04
CA THR A 139 -13.86 25.29 -25.65
C THR A 139 -14.07 23.79 -25.53
N GLU A 140 -13.35 23.16 -24.60
CA GLU A 140 -13.46 21.72 -24.34
C GLU A 140 -14.87 21.34 -23.86
N LEU A 141 -15.41 20.23 -24.36
CA LEU A 141 -16.80 19.83 -24.15
C LEU A 141 -17.16 19.66 -22.66
N GLU A 142 -16.23 19.22 -21.81
CA GLU A 142 -16.45 19.14 -20.36
C GLU A 142 -16.72 20.52 -19.73
N THR A 143 -16.01 21.56 -20.19
CA THR A 143 -16.24 22.94 -19.74
C THR A 143 -17.56 23.50 -20.28
N VAL A 144 -17.94 23.13 -21.51
CA VAL A 144 -19.25 23.47 -22.11
C VAL A 144 -20.40 22.82 -21.31
N LEU A 145 -20.23 21.58 -20.88
CA LEU A 145 -21.21 20.85 -20.07
C LEU A 145 -21.33 21.41 -18.64
N ASP A 146 -20.23 21.68 -17.93
CA ASP A 146 -20.30 22.33 -16.59
C ASP A 146 -20.94 23.72 -16.67
N ARG A 147 -20.62 24.53 -17.69
CA ARG A 147 -21.32 25.81 -17.95
C ARG A 147 -22.84 25.62 -18.14
N ALA A 148 -23.26 24.53 -18.79
CA ALA A 148 -24.68 24.21 -18.98
C ALA A 148 -25.34 23.71 -17.67
N GLU A 149 -24.71 22.81 -16.92
CA GLU A 149 -25.19 22.35 -15.61
C GLU A 149 -25.36 23.53 -14.65
N GLN A 150 -24.38 24.42 -14.56
CA GLN A 150 -24.44 25.63 -13.72
C GLN A 150 -25.59 26.56 -14.11
N LYS A 151 -25.85 26.75 -15.41
CA LYS A 151 -26.98 27.57 -15.88
C LYS A 151 -28.34 26.99 -15.47
N VAL A 152 -28.50 25.66 -15.48
CA VAL A 152 -29.74 25.01 -15.00
C VAL A 152 -29.83 25.06 -13.47
N PHE A 153 -28.74 24.78 -12.76
CA PHE A 153 -28.70 24.75 -11.29
C PHE A 153 -28.97 26.12 -10.64
N ASN A 154 -28.52 27.21 -11.27
CA ASN A 154 -28.82 28.58 -10.83
C ASN A 154 -30.31 28.96 -10.93
N LEU A 155 -31.16 28.14 -11.57
CA LEU A 155 -32.61 28.32 -11.61
C LEU A 155 -33.34 27.54 -10.50
N THR A 156 -32.75 26.45 -9.99
CA THR A 156 -33.33 25.62 -8.94
C THR A 156 -32.90 26.06 -7.54
N GLN A 157 -31.75 26.75 -7.44
CA GLN A 157 -31.36 27.51 -6.25
C GLN A 157 -32.23 28.76 -6.10
N THR A 158 -33.15 28.75 -5.12
CA THR A 158 -33.79 29.98 -4.62
C THR A 158 -32.68 30.95 -4.23
N SER A 159 -32.60 32.11 -4.90
CA SER A 159 -31.31 32.80 -5.09
C SER A 159 -30.51 33.00 -3.79
N PRO A 160 -29.21 32.61 -3.72
CA PRO A 160 -28.35 33.11 -2.67
C PRO A 160 -28.34 34.66 -2.71
N LYS A 161 -28.43 35.32 -1.55
CA LYS A 161 -28.33 36.78 -1.40
C LYS A 161 -26.90 37.25 -1.72
N LEU A 162 -26.52 37.24 -2.99
CA LEU A 162 -25.26 37.76 -3.51
C LEU A 162 -25.27 39.30 -3.52
N GLY A 163 -25.06 39.89 -2.35
CA GLY A 163 -25.03 41.33 -2.13
C GLY A 163 -24.53 41.69 -0.73
N LEU A 164 -24.49 42.99 -0.42
CA LEU A 164 -24.25 43.47 0.94
C LEU A 164 -25.55 43.32 1.74
N ILE A 165 -25.56 42.44 2.73
CA ILE A 165 -26.70 42.25 3.64
C ILE A 165 -26.57 43.23 4.82
N PRO A 166 -27.59 44.04 5.14
CA PRO A 166 -27.62 44.86 6.36
C PRO A 166 -27.45 44.00 7.61
N ILE A 167 -26.59 44.43 8.54
CA ILE A 167 -26.29 43.67 9.77
C ILE A 167 -27.56 43.35 10.59
N ALA A 168 -28.61 44.17 10.50
CA ALA A 168 -29.89 43.95 11.16
C ALA A 168 -30.59 42.65 10.71
N GLU A 169 -30.52 42.28 9.42
CA GLU A 169 -31.09 41.00 8.94
C GLU A 169 -30.30 39.82 9.52
N THR A 170 -28.98 39.87 9.45
CA THR A 170 -28.09 38.80 9.95
C THR A 170 -28.14 38.65 11.48
N LEU A 171 -28.42 39.73 12.22
CA LEU A 171 -28.60 39.69 13.66
C LEU A 171 -29.85 38.91 14.07
N ILE A 172 -30.93 38.95 13.28
CA ILE A 172 -32.16 38.18 13.56
C ILE A 172 -31.88 36.68 13.39
N SER A 173 -31.22 36.27 12.30
CA SER A 173 -30.87 34.85 12.10
C SER A 173 -29.85 34.36 13.12
N ALA A 174 -28.81 35.16 13.44
CA ALA A 174 -27.83 34.80 14.46
C ALA A 174 -28.44 34.72 15.87
N PHE A 175 -29.41 35.57 16.21
CA PHE A 175 -30.14 35.47 17.47
C PHE A 175 -30.98 34.19 17.53
N GLN A 176 -31.67 33.83 16.45
CA GLN A 176 -32.42 32.57 16.35
C GLN A 176 -31.51 31.34 16.47
N GLU A 177 -30.31 31.35 15.87
CA GLU A 177 -29.31 30.29 16.05
C GLU A 177 -28.88 30.17 17.53
N ILE A 178 -28.61 31.29 18.20
CA ILE A 178 -28.27 31.33 19.64
C ILE A 178 -29.43 30.83 20.52
N GLU A 179 -30.67 31.20 20.21
CA GLU A 179 -31.86 30.77 20.95
C GLU A 179 -32.09 29.25 20.82
N ASN A 180 -31.92 28.70 19.61
CA ASN A 180 -31.98 27.25 19.36
C ASN A 180 -30.88 26.49 20.13
N LEU A 181 -29.66 27.04 20.21
CA LEU A 181 -28.57 26.47 20.99
C LEU A 181 -28.82 26.55 22.50
N GLN A 182 -29.40 27.65 23.00
CA GLN A 182 -29.74 27.84 24.42
C GLN A 182 -30.78 26.82 24.90
N GLN A 183 -31.66 26.34 24.02
CA GLN A 183 -32.64 25.28 24.34
C GLN A 183 -32.01 23.89 24.48
N GLY A 184 -30.70 23.73 24.21
CA GLY A 184 -29.91 22.55 24.60
C GLY A 184 -30.17 21.27 23.81
N LEU A 185 -30.82 21.38 22.64
CA LEU A 185 -31.28 20.22 21.85
C LEU A 185 -30.27 19.70 20.82
N VAL A 186 -29.28 20.50 20.40
CA VAL A 186 -28.30 20.14 19.35
C VAL A 186 -26.94 20.80 19.62
N LEU A 187 -25.85 20.16 19.18
CA LEU A 187 -24.53 20.81 19.03
C LEU A 187 -24.55 21.82 17.85
N PRO A 188 -23.68 22.85 17.84
CA PRO A 188 -23.57 23.77 16.71
C PRO A 188 -23.19 23.10 15.38
N GLY A 189 -22.27 22.13 15.44
CA GLY A 189 -21.81 21.34 14.31
C GLY A 189 -22.30 19.88 14.35
N ILE A 190 -21.97 19.15 13.29
CA ILE A 190 -22.33 17.74 13.12
C ILE A 190 -21.48 16.88 14.07
N SER A 191 -22.14 16.08 14.92
CA SER A 191 -21.50 15.12 15.85
C SER A 191 -20.59 14.14 15.11
N SER A 192 -19.37 13.93 15.61
CA SER A 192 -18.50 12.83 15.20
C SER A 192 -18.72 11.55 16.04
N ASP A 193 -19.59 11.63 17.05
CA ASP A 193 -19.84 10.68 18.14
C ASP A 193 -18.58 10.37 18.98
N PHE A 194 -17.58 11.24 18.89
CA PHE A 194 -16.41 11.21 19.74
C PHE A 194 -16.53 12.34 20.77
N TYR A 195 -17.20 12.09 21.89
CA TYR A 195 -17.66 13.12 22.84
C TYR A 195 -16.58 14.13 23.25
N ASP A 196 -15.35 13.67 23.46
CA ASP A 196 -14.23 14.53 23.88
C ASP A 196 -13.67 15.35 22.70
N LEU A 197 -13.83 14.88 21.46
CA LEU A 197 -13.54 15.63 20.23
C LEU A 197 -14.65 16.65 19.94
N ASP A 198 -15.90 16.22 20.01
CA ASP A 198 -17.08 17.08 19.77
C ASP A 198 -17.18 18.21 20.82
N ALA A 199 -16.77 17.96 22.06
CA ALA A 199 -16.64 19.00 23.09
C ALA A 199 -15.51 20.02 22.80
N HIS A 200 -14.49 19.65 22.02
CA HIS A 200 -13.39 20.54 21.62
C HIS A 200 -13.66 21.26 20.28
N THR A 201 -14.44 20.67 19.37
CA THR A 201 -14.78 21.25 18.06
C THR A 201 -16.13 21.97 18.03
N GLY A 202 -17.03 21.66 18.96
CA GLY A 202 -18.45 22.01 18.85
C GLY A 202 -19.20 21.15 17.82
N GLY A 203 -18.65 19.98 17.46
CA GLY A 203 -19.00 19.23 16.25
C GLY A 203 -18.35 19.81 14.98
N PHE A 204 -18.43 19.08 13.87
CA PHE A 204 -17.92 19.58 12.58
C PHE A 204 -18.88 20.59 11.95
N GLN A 205 -18.42 21.83 11.84
CA GLN A 205 -19.23 22.94 11.32
C GLN A 205 -19.49 22.75 9.81
N ARG A 206 -20.68 23.17 9.36
CA ARG A 206 -20.99 23.22 7.93
C ARG A 206 -20.13 24.28 7.24
N SER A 207 -19.86 24.08 5.94
CA SER A 207 -18.96 24.91 5.14
C SER A 207 -17.46 24.90 5.49
N ASP A 208 -16.99 24.08 6.45
CA ASP A 208 -15.57 24.00 6.83
C ASP A 208 -14.77 22.96 6.04
N LEU A 209 -13.52 23.31 5.73
CA LEU A 209 -12.49 22.40 5.21
C LEU A 209 -11.66 21.89 6.39
N ILE A 210 -11.77 20.59 6.63
CA ILE A 210 -11.14 19.89 7.74
C ILE A 210 -9.99 19.04 7.17
N ILE A 211 -8.78 19.24 7.67
CA ILE A 211 -7.63 18.43 7.29
C ILE A 211 -7.33 17.46 8.42
N VAL A 212 -7.38 16.17 8.13
CA VAL A 212 -6.93 15.11 9.06
C VAL A 212 -5.59 14.58 8.55
N ALA A 213 -4.54 14.79 9.34
CA ALA A 213 -3.19 14.43 8.96
C ALA A 213 -2.56 13.37 9.87
N GLY A 214 -1.78 12.48 9.27
CA GLY A 214 -1.04 11.45 9.98
C GLY A 214 0.17 11.00 9.19
N ARG A 215 1.05 10.22 9.82
CA ARG A 215 2.04 9.43 9.09
C ARG A 215 1.32 8.17 8.58
N PRO A 216 1.58 7.70 7.34
CA PRO A 216 1.20 6.36 6.93
C PRO A 216 1.69 5.36 7.97
N SER A 217 0.90 4.30 8.19
CA SER A 217 1.36 3.11 8.91
C SER A 217 2.02 3.36 10.26
N MET A 218 1.40 4.20 11.11
CA MET A 218 1.75 4.44 12.52
C MET A 218 1.83 3.12 13.34
N GLY A 219 2.89 2.35 13.14
CA GLY A 219 3.20 1.13 13.89
C GLY A 219 3.86 -0.02 13.14
N LYS A 220 4.02 0.02 11.82
CA LYS A 220 4.10 -1.21 10.99
C LYS A 220 5.36 -1.35 10.14
N CYS A 221 6.47 -0.88 10.69
CA CYS A 221 7.77 -0.78 10.02
C CYS A 221 8.56 -2.10 10.10
N LEU A 222 9.49 -2.29 9.15
CA LEU A 222 10.53 -3.33 9.16
C LEU A 222 11.92 -2.71 9.31
N SER A 223 12.87 -3.43 9.89
CA SER A 223 14.27 -3.00 9.95
C SER A 223 14.90 -2.84 8.57
N SER A 224 15.86 -1.94 8.43
CA SER A 224 16.59 -1.67 7.18
C SER A 224 17.23 -2.90 6.54
N ASP A 225 17.63 -3.87 7.37
CA ASP A 225 18.24 -5.14 6.98
C ASP A 225 17.23 -6.29 6.76
N ALA A 226 15.93 -6.01 6.70
CA ALA A 226 14.93 -6.99 6.29
C ALA A 226 15.12 -7.38 4.81
N GLU A 227 15.32 -8.68 4.56
CA GLU A 227 15.58 -9.28 3.25
C GLU A 227 14.24 -9.69 2.58
N ILE A 228 14.01 -9.21 1.36
CA ILE A 228 12.78 -9.42 0.57
C ILE A 228 13.15 -10.11 -0.75
N VAL A 229 12.32 -11.05 -1.20
CA VAL A 229 12.47 -11.74 -2.49
C VAL A 229 11.73 -10.98 -3.58
N LEU A 230 12.39 -10.75 -4.73
CA LEU A 230 11.78 -10.17 -5.93
C LEU A 230 11.40 -11.25 -6.95
N SER A 231 10.54 -10.91 -7.90
CA SER A 231 10.09 -11.81 -8.97
C SER A 231 11.20 -12.40 -9.85
N ASP A 232 12.35 -11.73 -9.97
CA ASP A 232 13.55 -12.26 -10.68
C ASP A 232 14.34 -13.31 -9.86
N GLY A 233 13.89 -13.62 -8.64
CA GLY A 233 14.54 -14.52 -7.70
C GLY A 233 15.64 -13.89 -6.85
N THR A 234 16.00 -12.62 -7.05
CA THR A 234 16.96 -11.94 -6.16
C THR A 234 16.44 -11.78 -4.75
N ILE A 235 17.38 -11.62 -3.82
CA ILE A 235 17.13 -11.17 -2.46
C ILE A 235 17.80 -9.81 -2.31
N THR A 236 17.06 -8.83 -1.81
CA THR A 236 17.53 -7.45 -1.58
C THR A 236 16.93 -6.92 -0.27
N THR A 237 17.49 -5.86 0.28
CA THR A 237 16.98 -5.26 1.52
C THR A 237 15.80 -4.32 1.25
N ILE A 238 14.89 -4.16 2.23
CA ILE A 238 13.85 -3.12 2.16
C ILE A 238 14.44 -1.72 1.98
N GLN A 239 15.63 -1.46 2.55
CA GLN A 239 16.38 -0.22 2.34
C GLN A 239 16.82 -0.03 0.88
N GLU A 240 17.33 -1.07 0.22
CA GLU A 240 17.65 -1.00 -1.22
C GLU A 240 16.39 -0.81 -2.08
N ILE A 241 15.30 -1.53 -1.78
CA ILE A 241 14.00 -1.35 -2.45
C ILE A 241 13.53 0.10 -2.32
N TYR A 242 13.62 0.68 -1.12
CA TYR A 242 13.29 2.08 -0.86
C TYR A 242 14.15 3.05 -1.68
N TYR A 243 15.46 2.82 -1.83
CA TYR A 243 16.31 3.66 -2.65
C TYR A 243 16.05 3.50 -4.16
N ARG A 244 15.73 2.28 -4.62
CA ARG A 244 15.42 1.99 -6.03
C ARG A 244 14.05 2.49 -6.48
N ARG A 245 13.09 2.66 -5.55
CA ARG A 245 11.70 3.10 -5.81
C ARG A 245 10.93 2.23 -6.82
N SER A 246 11.38 0.99 -6.99
CA SER A 246 10.74 -0.02 -7.82
C SER A 246 11.14 -1.40 -7.30
N ALA A 247 10.15 -2.26 -7.15
CA ALA A 247 10.27 -3.66 -6.80
C ALA A 247 8.96 -4.37 -7.10
N GLU A 248 9.02 -5.65 -7.45
CA GLU A 248 7.87 -6.54 -7.59
C GLU A 248 8.04 -7.66 -6.57
N LEU A 249 7.18 -7.66 -5.54
CA LEU A 249 7.31 -8.52 -4.36
C LEU A 249 6.13 -9.47 -4.22
N LEU A 250 6.36 -10.54 -3.47
CA LEU A 250 5.40 -11.61 -3.25
C LEU A 250 4.42 -11.24 -2.10
N THR A 251 3.12 -11.30 -2.40
CA THR A 251 2.02 -10.92 -1.52
C THR A 251 1.00 -12.06 -1.40
N LEU A 252 0.28 -12.14 -0.28
CA LEU A 252 -0.71 -13.18 -0.01
C LEU A 252 -2.11 -12.71 -0.44
N GLY A 253 -2.78 -13.50 -1.29
CA GLY A 253 -4.19 -13.33 -1.63
C GLY A 253 -5.13 -14.09 -0.70
N ASP A 254 -6.40 -13.73 -0.73
CA ASP A 254 -7.43 -14.25 0.19
C ASP A 254 -7.74 -15.74 0.02
N ASN A 255 -7.33 -16.31 -1.12
CA ASN A 255 -7.33 -17.74 -1.44
C ASN A 255 -6.18 -18.53 -0.78
N TRP A 256 -5.36 -17.88 0.05
CA TRP A 256 -4.22 -18.43 0.79
C TRP A 256 -3.07 -18.91 -0.11
N LYS A 257 -2.92 -18.25 -1.26
CA LYS A 257 -1.81 -18.39 -2.20
C LYS A 257 -1.08 -17.07 -2.43
N PHE A 258 0.13 -17.17 -2.94
CA PHE A 258 0.97 -16.02 -3.23
C PHE A 258 0.85 -15.55 -4.69
N HIS A 259 0.99 -14.24 -4.90
CA HIS A 259 1.08 -13.59 -6.21
C HIS A 259 1.98 -12.35 -6.13
N PHE A 260 2.30 -11.75 -7.27
CA PHE A 260 3.17 -10.59 -7.33
C PHE A 260 2.39 -9.28 -7.32
N THR A 261 2.95 -8.26 -6.66
CA THR A 261 2.41 -6.89 -6.61
C THR A 261 3.57 -5.90 -6.53
N GLN A 262 3.40 -4.70 -7.11
CA GLN A 262 4.34 -3.59 -6.93
C GLN A 262 3.84 -2.65 -5.80
N PRO A 263 4.72 -2.11 -4.94
CA PRO A 263 4.32 -1.12 -3.94
C PRO A 263 3.87 0.19 -4.60
N SER A 264 2.76 0.76 -4.10
CA SER A 264 2.31 2.11 -4.47
C SER A 264 3.14 3.20 -3.78
N ALA A 265 3.74 2.91 -2.62
CA ALA A 265 4.61 3.85 -1.92
C ALA A 265 5.77 3.17 -1.17
N PHE A 266 6.89 3.91 -1.10
CA PHE A 266 8.12 3.50 -0.43
C PHE A 266 8.43 4.48 0.71
N VAL A 267 8.28 4.02 1.94
CA VAL A 267 8.36 4.85 3.15
C VAL A 267 9.69 4.57 3.87
N ASP A 268 10.55 5.58 3.92
CA ASP A 268 11.54 5.71 5.01
C ASP A 268 10.82 6.34 6.19
N ASP A 269 11.08 5.78 7.36
CA ASP A 269 10.29 5.98 8.57
C ASP A 269 11.21 6.10 9.80
N GLY A 270 12.45 6.51 9.57
CA GLY A 270 13.39 6.98 10.59
C GLY A 270 14.01 5.88 11.45
N ILE A 271 14.59 6.29 12.57
CA ILE A 271 15.16 5.37 13.57
C ILE A 271 14.11 5.08 14.64
N LYS A 272 13.72 3.81 14.80
CA LYS A 272 12.71 3.34 15.77
C LYS A 272 13.23 2.18 16.61
N PRO A 273 12.64 1.92 17.80
CA PRO A 273 12.95 0.73 18.59
C PRO A 273 12.36 -0.52 17.93
N VAL A 274 13.18 -1.56 17.79
CA VAL A 274 12.90 -2.77 16.99
C VAL A 274 13.05 -4.02 17.84
N PHE A 275 12.15 -4.98 17.62
CA PHE A 275 12.07 -6.26 18.31
C PHE A 275 12.31 -7.40 17.32
N ARG A 276 13.21 -8.32 17.67
CA ARG A 276 13.44 -9.56 16.91
C ARG A 276 12.43 -10.61 17.34
N VAL A 277 11.62 -11.05 16.39
CA VAL A 277 10.68 -12.16 16.57
C VAL A 277 11.30 -13.41 15.99
N THR A 278 11.69 -14.36 16.83
CA THR A 278 12.30 -15.62 16.40
C THR A 278 11.27 -16.74 16.43
N THR A 279 11.17 -17.50 15.33
CA THR A 279 10.27 -18.65 15.19
C THR A 279 10.99 -19.96 15.51
N ARG A 280 10.24 -21.02 15.80
CA ARG A 280 10.72 -22.37 16.14
C ARG A 280 11.48 -23.07 15.00
N LEU A 281 11.22 -22.71 13.74
CA LEU A 281 12.06 -23.04 12.58
C LEU A 281 13.39 -22.27 12.56
N GLY A 282 13.64 -21.36 13.50
CA GLY A 282 14.85 -20.54 13.59
C GLY A 282 14.86 -19.34 12.64
N ARG A 283 13.74 -19.04 11.96
CA ARG A 283 13.58 -17.78 11.22
C ARG A 283 13.48 -16.61 12.19
N PHE A 284 13.87 -15.41 11.74
CA PHE A 284 13.55 -14.19 12.48
C PHE A 284 13.27 -13.04 11.53
N ILE A 285 12.49 -12.08 12.00
CA ILE A 285 12.32 -10.76 11.42
C ILE A 285 12.44 -9.71 12.53
N GLU A 286 12.84 -8.49 12.18
CA GLU A 286 12.99 -7.38 13.12
C GLU A 286 12.02 -6.25 12.77
N THR A 287 11.08 -5.98 13.69
CA THR A 287 9.91 -5.12 13.45
C THR A 287 9.61 -4.20 14.64
N THR A 288 8.79 -3.17 14.42
CA THR A 288 8.27 -2.33 15.52
C THR A 288 7.27 -3.09 16.38
N ILE A 289 7.15 -2.76 17.68
CA ILE A 289 6.27 -3.50 18.63
C ILE A 289 4.79 -3.55 18.23
N THR A 290 4.34 -2.58 17.44
CA THR A 290 2.98 -2.44 16.91
C THR A 290 2.77 -3.14 15.56
N HIS A 291 3.78 -3.86 15.06
CA HIS A 291 3.75 -4.53 13.75
C HIS A 291 2.84 -5.78 13.78
N PRO A 292 1.94 -5.97 12.80
CA PRO A 292 1.01 -7.09 12.78
C PRO A 292 1.59 -8.35 12.13
N TYR A 293 1.31 -9.51 12.74
CA TYR A 293 1.62 -10.84 12.21
C TYR A 293 0.34 -11.63 11.99
N LEU A 294 0.22 -12.30 10.84
CA LEU A 294 -0.94 -13.11 10.51
C LEU A 294 -0.93 -14.38 11.36
N THR A 295 -1.95 -14.56 12.19
CA THR A 295 -2.23 -15.80 12.94
C THR A 295 -3.39 -16.56 12.29
N ILE A 296 -3.70 -17.76 12.78
CA ILE A 296 -4.90 -18.51 12.35
C ILE A 296 -6.21 -17.75 12.58
N MET A 297 -6.18 -16.81 13.54
CA MET A 297 -7.29 -15.94 13.95
C MET A 297 -7.23 -14.53 13.33
N GLY A 298 -6.32 -14.28 12.37
CA GLY A 298 -6.12 -12.96 11.76
C GLY A 298 -4.86 -12.22 12.23
N TRP A 299 -4.68 -10.98 11.78
CA TRP A 299 -3.51 -10.14 12.07
C TRP A 299 -3.52 -9.61 13.50
N ARG A 300 -2.67 -10.16 14.38
CA ARG A 300 -2.44 -9.64 15.75
C ARG A 300 -1.12 -8.86 15.81
N ARG A 301 -1.04 -7.79 16.62
CA ARG A 301 0.22 -7.03 16.79
C ARG A 301 1.24 -7.84 17.59
N LEU A 302 2.53 -7.53 17.42
CA LEU A 302 3.59 -8.08 18.29
C LEU A 302 3.40 -7.72 19.77
N SER A 303 2.82 -6.57 20.09
CA SER A 303 2.39 -6.19 21.45
C SER A 303 1.38 -7.15 22.08
N ASP A 304 0.64 -7.88 21.24
CA ASP A 304 -0.49 -8.73 21.62
C ASP A 304 -0.13 -10.22 21.49
N LEU A 305 1.10 -10.55 21.10
CA LEU A 305 1.61 -11.89 20.83
C LEU A 305 2.64 -12.32 21.87
N GLN A 306 2.61 -13.59 22.26
CA GLN A 306 3.53 -14.18 23.23
C GLN A 306 4.26 -15.39 22.66
N CYS A 307 5.33 -15.83 23.32
CA CYS A 307 6.00 -17.08 22.95
C CYS A 307 5.03 -18.26 23.09
N GLY A 308 4.91 -19.09 22.05
CA GLY A 308 3.87 -20.11 21.91
C GLY A 308 2.72 -19.75 20.96
N ASP A 309 2.47 -18.46 20.69
CA ASP A 309 1.56 -18.05 19.60
C ASP A 309 2.10 -18.50 18.23
N LYS A 310 1.20 -18.65 17.26
CA LYS A 310 1.55 -19.12 15.90
C LYS A 310 1.26 -18.10 14.82
N ILE A 311 2.26 -17.89 13.96
CA ILE A 311 2.25 -16.92 12.86
C ILE A 311 2.46 -17.59 11.50
N ALA A 312 2.04 -16.90 10.44
CA ALA A 312 2.14 -17.32 9.06
C ALA A 312 3.54 -17.08 8.48
N LEU A 313 4.16 -18.15 8.02
CA LEU A 313 5.36 -18.17 7.18
C LEU A 313 4.96 -18.73 5.80
N PRO A 314 5.67 -18.45 4.71
CA PRO A 314 5.53 -19.22 3.48
C PRO A 314 5.95 -20.68 3.71
N ARG A 315 5.18 -21.62 3.14
CA ARG A 315 5.48 -23.05 3.05
C ARG A 315 6.37 -23.37 1.84
N GLN A 316 6.31 -22.54 0.81
CA GLN A 316 7.11 -22.59 -0.41
C GLN A 316 7.23 -21.17 -0.98
N ILE A 317 8.34 -20.86 -1.65
CA ILE A 317 8.53 -19.63 -2.43
C ILE A 317 9.09 -20.04 -3.79
N ASP A 318 8.24 -20.46 -4.72
CA ASP A 318 8.66 -21.04 -6.01
C ASP A 318 9.12 -19.96 -7.01
N ILE A 319 10.18 -19.24 -6.62
CA ILE A 319 10.77 -18.14 -7.37
C ILE A 319 12.22 -18.47 -7.68
N PHE A 320 12.49 -18.74 -8.94
CA PHE A 320 13.82 -19.02 -9.49
C PHE A 320 14.08 -18.08 -10.65
N GLY A 321 15.27 -17.49 -10.71
CA GLY A 321 15.64 -16.61 -11.81
C GLY A 321 15.92 -17.37 -13.11
N GLN A 322 16.20 -16.60 -14.16
CA GLN A 322 16.40 -17.12 -15.52
C GLN A 322 17.87 -17.22 -15.94
N GLU A 323 18.82 -16.84 -15.08
CA GLU A 323 20.25 -16.90 -15.40
C GLU A 323 20.76 -18.36 -15.41
N THR A 324 21.80 -18.62 -16.20
CA THR A 324 22.48 -19.92 -16.27
C THR A 324 23.98 -19.72 -16.40
N ILE A 325 24.75 -20.47 -15.62
CA ILE A 325 26.22 -20.52 -15.72
C ILE A 325 26.68 -21.94 -16.09
N ASP A 326 27.97 -22.11 -16.38
CA ASP A 326 28.55 -23.43 -16.61
C ASP A 326 28.37 -24.35 -15.38
N GLU A 327 27.97 -25.61 -15.58
CA GLU A 327 27.70 -26.54 -14.47
C GLU A 327 28.93 -26.84 -13.60
N SER A 328 30.13 -26.83 -14.17
CA SER A 328 31.38 -27.00 -13.41
C SER A 328 31.57 -25.84 -12.44
N LYS A 329 31.21 -24.62 -12.84
CA LYS A 329 31.19 -23.46 -11.95
C LYS A 329 30.14 -23.61 -10.83
N VAL A 330 28.95 -24.14 -11.12
CA VAL A 330 27.92 -24.45 -10.10
C VAL A 330 28.46 -25.46 -9.07
N LYS A 331 29.04 -26.57 -9.56
CA LYS A 331 29.62 -27.65 -8.74
C LYS A 331 30.77 -27.13 -7.86
N LEU A 332 31.69 -26.35 -8.43
CA LEU A 332 32.80 -25.72 -7.72
C LEU A 332 32.34 -24.82 -6.58
N LEU A 333 31.28 -24.02 -6.78
CA LEU A 333 30.76 -23.16 -5.70
C LEU A 333 30.18 -24.00 -4.55
N GLY A 334 29.45 -25.08 -4.82
CA GLY A 334 28.98 -25.99 -3.77
C GLY A 334 30.14 -26.58 -2.96
N TYR A 335 31.15 -27.12 -3.64
CA TYR A 335 32.34 -27.72 -3.00
C TYR A 335 33.22 -26.71 -2.26
N LEU A 336 33.41 -25.50 -2.79
CA LEU A 336 34.26 -24.47 -2.17
C LEU A 336 33.56 -23.73 -1.02
N ILE A 337 32.23 -23.63 -1.03
CA ILE A 337 31.47 -23.05 0.08
C ILE A 337 31.40 -24.04 1.27
N GLY A 338 31.34 -25.35 1.01
CA GLY A 338 31.58 -26.41 2.01
C GLY A 338 33.07 -26.54 2.41
N ASP A 339 33.69 -27.67 2.07
CA ASP A 339 35.07 -28.06 2.44
C ASP A 339 36.20 -27.20 1.80
N GLY A 340 35.88 -26.10 1.12
CA GLY A 340 36.87 -25.19 0.53
C GLY A 340 37.59 -24.30 1.55
N CYS A 341 38.89 -24.10 1.34
CA CYS A 341 39.72 -23.12 2.03
C CYS A 341 40.12 -22.00 1.05
N LEU A 342 39.62 -20.78 1.30
CA LEU A 342 39.72 -19.61 0.41
C LEU A 342 40.61 -18.49 0.97
N THR A 343 41.30 -18.73 2.09
CA THR A 343 42.14 -17.75 2.81
C THR A 343 43.65 -17.89 2.53
N LYS A 344 44.04 -18.87 1.70
CA LYS A 344 45.44 -19.16 1.36
C LYS A 344 45.81 -18.56 -0.01
N ALA A 345 47.09 -18.59 -0.36
CA ALA A 345 47.60 -18.09 -1.65
C ALA A 345 47.00 -18.79 -2.90
N SER A 346 46.38 -19.97 -2.75
CA SER A 346 45.54 -20.57 -3.79
C SER A 346 44.35 -21.34 -3.19
N PRO A 347 43.26 -21.56 -3.96
CA PRO A 347 42.11 -22.33 -3.48
C PRO A 347 42.49 -23.77 -3.15
N GLN A 348 41.93 -24.29 -2.05
CA GLN A 348 42.10 -25.70 -1.66
C GLN A 348 40.75 -26.32 -1.33
N PHE A 349 40.58 -27.62 -1.59
CA PHE A 349 39.42 -28.42 -1.22
C PHE A 349 39.88 -29.63 -0.40
N ILE A 350 39.24 -29.91 0.75
CA ILE A 350 39.74 -30.90 1.73
C ILE A 350 38.63 -31.90 2.08
N ASN A 351 38.48 -32.94 1.26
CA ASN A 351 37.44 -33.96 1.43
C ASN A 351 38.01 -35.37 1.22
N SER A 352 37.50 -36.39 1.91
CA SER A 352 37.98 -37.78 1.85
C SER A 352 37.29 -38.66 0.80
N ASN A 353 36.17 -38.23 0.21
CA ASN A 353 35.39 -39.02 -0.74
C ASN A 353 35.99 -38.93 -2.17
N PRO A 354 36.45 -40.04 -2.78
CA PRO A 354 37.05 -40.04 -4.11
C PRO A 354 36.13 -39.50 -5.21
N LEU A 355 34.81 -39.66 -5.10
CA LEU A 355 33.85 -39.17 -6.10
C LEU A 355 33.83 -37.64 -6.16
N LEU A 356 33.86 -36.99 -5.00
CA LEU A 356 33.92 -35.53 -4.89
C LEU A 356 35.28 -35.00 -5.32
N GLN A 357 36.37 -35.72 -5.00
CA GLN A 357 37.72 -35.37 -5.49
C GLN A 357 37.81 -35.45 -7.01
N ALA A 358 37.22 -36.47 -7.64
CA ALA A 358 37.20 -36.65 -9.08
C ALA A 358 36.42 -35.53 -9.78
N GLU A 359 35.16 -35.29 -9.39
CA GLU A 359 34.35 -34.23 -10.03
C GLU A 359 34.89 -32.83 -9.73
N PHE A 360 35.46 -32.57 -8.55
CA PHE A 360 36.18 -31.31 -8.28
C PHE A 360 37.40 -31.15 -9.21
N THR A 361 38.10 -32.23 -9.55
CA THR A 361 39.24 -32.19 -10.48
C THR A 361 38.80 -31.91 -11.92
N GLU A 362 37.75 -32.59 -12.39
CA GLU A 362 37.12 -32.33 -13.69
C GLU A 362 36.61 -30.88 -13.78
N ALA A 363 35.90 -30.41 -12.75
CA ALA A 363 35.34 -29.07 -12.75
C ALA A 363 36.43 -27.97 -12.72
N VAL A 364 37.54 -28.18 -12.00
CA VAL A 364 38.72 -27.28 -12.06
C VAL A 364 39.36 -27.27 -13.45
N ALA A 365 39.37 -28.39 -14.19
CA ALA A 365 39.99 -28.48 -15.50
C ALA A 365 39.28 -27.62 -16.58
N THR A 366 38.06 -27.15 -16.34
CA THR A 366 37.38 -26.17 -17.21
C THR A 366 38.00 -24.76 -17.16
N PHE A 367 38.80 -24.46 -16.12
CA PHE A 367 39.51 -23.19 -16.01
C PHE A 367 40.88 -23.28 -16.71
N PRO A 368 41.18 -22.44 -17.72
CA PRO A 368 42.41 -22.54 -18.48
C PRO A 368 43.65 -22.32 -17.61
N GLY A 369 44.68 -23.13 -17.85
CA GLY A 369 45.97 -23.02 -17.15
C GLY A 369 45.96 -23.48 -15.70
N LEU A 370 44.96 -24.25 -15.24
CA LEU A 370 44.93 -24.81 -13.89
C LEU A 370 45.13 -26.32 -13.85
N LYS A 371 45.76 -26.79 -12.77
CA LYS A 371 45.79 -28.20 -12.39
C LYS A 371 45.79 -28.40 -10.87
N ILE A 372 45.30 -29.55 -10.44
CA ILE A 372 45.27 -29.92 -9.03
C ILE A 372 46.56 -30.63 -8.62
N ARG A 373 47.12 -30.21 -7.48
CA ARG A 373 48.13 -30.96 -6.73
C ARG A 373 47.49 -31.57 -5.50
N ILE A 374 47.37 -32.90 -5.47
CA ILE A 374 46.90 -33.64 -4.31
C ILE A 374 48.04 -33.75 -3.29
N ASP A 375 47.77 -33.41 -2.03
CA ASP A 375 48.60 -33.75 -0.88
C ASP A 375 47.81 -34.72 0.01
N THR A 376 48.33 -35.94 0.17
CA THR A 376 47.73 -37.02 0.96
C THR A 376 48.35 -37.18 2.34
N SER A 377 49.36 -36.38 2.69
CA SER A 377 50.04 -36.36 4.01
C SER A 377 50.37 -37.76 4.57
N GLN A 378 50.77 -38.69 3.69
CA GLN A 378 51.00 -40.12 3.98
C GLN A 378 49.90 -40.79 4.81
N GLY A 379 48.63 -40.45 4.56
CA GLY A 379 47.46 -41.05 5.22
C GLY A 379 47.17 -40.52 6.63
N THR A 380 47.99 -39.62 7.18
CA THR A 380 47.80 -39.07 8.54
C THR A 380 46.69 -38.01 8.63
N ARG A 381 46.18 -37.51 7.49
CA ARG A 381 45.18 -36.45 7.38
C ARG A 381 44.29 -36.66 6.15
N THR A 382 43.11 -36.05 6.15
CA THR A 382 42.24 -35.94 4.97
C THR A 382 43.02 -35.33 3.79
N PRO A 383 42.95 -35.92 2.58
CA PRO A 383 43.62 -35.38 1.40
C PRO A 383 43.20 -33.93 1.11
N SER A 384 44.16 -33.12 0.65
CA SER A 384 43.90 -31.75 0.20
C SER A 384 44.22 -31.58 -1.29
N LEU A 385 43.24 -31.09 -2.04
CA LEU A 385 43.33 -30.80 -3.46
C LEU A 385 43.68 -29.32 -3.61
N ASN A 386 44.93 -29.03 -3.95
CA ASN A 386 45.46 -27.68 -4.07
C ASN A 386 45.35 -27.23 -5.52
N VAL A 387 44.57 -26.19 -5.81
CA VAL A 387 44.45 -25.66 -7.18
C VAL A 387 45.68 -24.78 -7.48
N THR A 388 46.43 -25.14 -8.52
CA THR A 388 47.71 -24.53 -8.89
C THR A 388 47.75 -24.18 -10.37
N GLY A 389 48.53 -23.17 -10.75
CA GLY A 389 48.76 -22.85 -12.16
C GLY A 389 49.60 -23.94 -12.84
N ASP A 390 49.15 -24.42 -14.00
CA ASP A 390 49.91 -25.37 -14.79
C ASP A 390 51.05 -24.68 -15.55
N ARG A 391 52.28 -24.99 -15.14
CA ARG A 391 53.52 -24.46 -15.73
C ARG A 391 53.68 -24.84 -17.20
N GLU A 392 53.10 -25.95 -17.65
CA GLU A 392 53.25 -26.41 -19.04
C GLU A 392 52.30 -25.64 -19.97
N PHE A 393 51.01 -25.57 -19.66
CA PHE A 393 50.05 -24.67 -20.29
C PHE A 393 50.56 -23.22 -20.32
N ILE A 394 51.01 -22.69 -19.18
CA ILE A 394 51.56 -21.32 -19.08
C ILE A 394 52.72 -21.12 -20.05
N ARG A 395 53.66 -22.08 -20.14
CA ARG A 395 54.81 -22.00 -21.06
C ARG A 395 54.36 -22.02 -22.52
N THR A 396 53.48 -22.94 -22.89
CA THR A 396 52.99 -23.11 -24.26
C THR A 396 52.21 -21.88 -24.73
N TYR A 397 51.23 -21.41 -23.96
CA TYR A 397 50.42 -20.26 -24.37
C TYR A 397 51.14 -18.91 -24.25
N ARG A 398 52.25 -18.81 -23.50
CA ARG A 398 53.18 -17.68 -23.65
C ARG A 398 53.86 -17.63 -25.01
N GLN A 399 54.26 -18.78 -25.57
CA GLN A 399 54.85 -18.83 -26.90
C GLN A 399 53.80 -18.50 -27.98
N VAL A 400 52.54 -18.95 -27.80
CA VAL A 400 51.42 -18.52 -28.66
C VAL A 400 51.20 -17.00 -28.58
N PHE A 401 51.12 -16.42 -27.39
CA PHE A 401 51.01 -14.97 -27.19
C PHE A 401 52.17 -14.20 -27.85
N ALA A 402 53.41 -14.67 -27.66
CA ALA A 402 54.61 -14.07 -28.23
C ALA A 402 54.63 -14.12 -29.77
N GLN A 403 54.26 -15.27 -30.35
CA GLN A 403 54.16 -15.46 -31.80
C GLN A 403 53.05 -14.56 -32.39
N ARG A 404 51.88 -14.49 -31.76
CA ARG A 404 50.79 -13.60 -32.20
C ARG A 404 51.21 -12.14 -32.12
N LEU A 405 51.79 -11.71 -31.00
CA LEU A 405 52.33 -10.36 -30.84
C LEU A 405 53.36 -10.03 -31.93
N GLN A 406 54.28 -10.95 -32.23
CA GLN A 406 55.26 -10.75 -33.30
C GLN A 406 54.60 -10.58 -34.68
N VAL A 407 53.58 -11.38 -35.00
CA VAL A 407 52.82 -11.26 -36.26
C VAL A 407 52.06 -9.94 -36.32
N THR A 408 51.36 -9.53 -35.26
CA THR A 408 50.64 -8.25 -35.21
C THR A 408 51.58 -7.05 -35.38
N LEU A 409 52.77 -7.09 -34.78
CA LEU A 409 53.78 -6.05 -34.94
C LEU A 409 54.33 -5.98 -36.36
N GLN A 410 54.51 -7.13 -37.02
CA GLN A 410 54.90 -7.19 -38.43
C GLN A 410 53.80 -6.66 -39.36
N SER A 411 52.54 -7.06 -39.16
CA SER A 411 51.43 -6.58 -40.00
C SER A 411 51.14 -5.08 -39.85
N LEU A 412 51.37 -4.51 -38.68
CA LEU A 412 51.25 -3.06 -38.42
C LEU A 412 52.55 -2.28 -38.71
N SER A 413 53.62 -2.93 -39.13
CA SER A 413 54.96 -2.33 -39.35
C SER A 413 55.51 -1.55 -38.13
N LEU A 414 55.14 -1.95 -36.91
CA LEU A 414 55.49 -1.26 -35.68
C LEU A 414 56.82 -1.75 -35.09
N SER A 415 57.75 -0.83 -34.83
CA SER A 415 59.00 -1.17 -34.15
C SER A 415 58.82 -1.38 -32.64
N VAL A 416 59.68 -2.21 -32.06
CA VAL A 416 59.74 -2.47 -30.60
C VAL A 416 59.91 -1.15 -29.80
N LYS A 417 60.61 -0.16 -30.37
CA LYS A 417 60.76 1.18 -29.78
C LYS A 417 59.43 1.93 -29.68
N GLN A 418 58.72 2.07 -30.80
CA GLN A 418 57.43 2.79 -30.83
C GLN A 418 56.40 2.17 -29.89
N VAL A 419 56.37 0.83 -29.82
CA VAL A 419 55.44 0.10 -28.92
C VAL A 419 55.82 0.28 -27.46
N ALA A 420 57.11 0.25 -27.13
CA ALA A 420 57.58 0.49 -25.77
C ALA A 420 57.23 1.92 -25.30
N GLU A 421 57.44 2.92 -26.16
CA GLU A 421 57.12 4.32 -25.91
C GLU A 421 55.60 4.54 -25.77
N ALA A 422 54.79 4.03 -26.70
CA ALA A 422 53.33 4.19 -26.69
C ALA A 422 52.63 3.43 -25.54
N VAL A 423 53.20 2.32 -25.07
CA VAL A 423 52.67 1.54 -23.92
C VAL A 423 53.23 2.04 -22.58
N GLY A 424 54.33 2.79 -22.58
CA GLY A 424 54.99 3.31 -21.37
C GLY A 424 55.80 2.26 -20.61
N VAL A 425 56.66 1.52 -21.32
CA VAL A 425 57.55 0.46 -20.78
C VAL A 425 58.94 0.52 -21.43
N SER A 426 59.92 -0.25 -20.93
CA SER A 426 61.23 -0.38 -21.60
C SER A 426 61.15 -1.28 -22.83
N GLN A 427 62.03 -1.03 -23.81
CA GLN A 427 62.15 -1.87 -25.02
C GLN A 427 62.52 -3.32 -24.67
N SER A 428 63.34 -3.52 -23.62
CA SER A 428 63.68 -4.85 -23.09
C SER A 428 62.45 -5.61 -22.60
N THR A 429 61.50 -4.92 -21.95
CA THR A 429 60.23 -5.53 -21.50
C THR A 429 59.42 -6.04 -22.68
N VAL A 430 59.30 -5.24 -23.75
CA VAL A 430 58.60 -5.66 -24.99
C VAL A 430 59.34 -6.81 -25.69
N TYR A 431 60.68 -6.81 -25.68
CA TYR A 431 61.48 -7.93 -26.21
C TYR A 431 61.23 -9.23 -25.43
N PHE A 432 61.11 -9.19 -24.11
CA PHE A 432 60.76 -10.37 -23.30
C PHE A 432 59.35 -10.90 -23.57
N TRP A 433 58.39 -10.03 -23.95
CA TRP A 433 57.07 -10.44 -24.44
C TRP A 433 57.15 -11.15 -25.79
N ILE A 434 57.90 -10.59 -26.75
CA ILE A 434 58.12 -11.17 -28.09
C ILE A 434 58.90 -12.50 -28.04
N LYS A 435 59.64 -12.76 -26.95
CA LYS A 435 60.29 -14.06 -26.68
C LYS A 435 59.46 -15.01 -25.80
N GLY A 436 58.27 -14.61 -25.36
CA GLY A 436 57.40 -15.40 -24.48
C GLY A 436 58.02 -15.73 -23.12
N VAL A 437 59.01 -14.96 -22.68
CA VAL A 437 59.68 -15.11 -21.38
C VAL A 437 58.71 -14.68 -20.27
N CYS A 438 58.07 -13.53 -20.46
CA CYS A 438 57.00 -13.01 -19.61
C CYS A 438 55.87 -12.42 -20.45
N VAL A 439 54.82 -11.94 -19.78
CA VAL A 439 53.68 -11.23 -20.38
C VAL A 439 53.50 -9.87 -19.67
N PRO A 440 52.82 -8.88 -20.28
CA PRO A 440 52.46 -7.64 -19.58
C PRO A 440 51.62 -7.90 -18.32
N ASN A 441 51.56 -6.94 -17.41
CA ASN A 441 50.50 -6.90 -16.40
C ASN A 441 49.17 -6.47 -17.05
N GLN A 442 48.05 -6.61 -16.35
CA GLN A 442 46.72 -6.40 -16.95
C GLN A 442 46.46 -4.97 -17.43
N GLU A 443 46.98 -3.96 -16.75
CA GLU A 443 46.83 -2.55 -17.13
C GLU A 443 47.70 -2.22 -18.37
N THR A 444 48.96 -2.65 -18.35
CA THR A 444 49.89 -2.57 -19.48
C THR A 444 49.38 -3.36 -20.70
N PHE A 445 48.68 -4.48 -20.49
CA PHE A 445 48.07 -5.26 -21.57
C PHE A 445 46.89 -4.52 -22.22
N ILE A 446 46.03 -3.87 -21.42
CA ILE A 446 44.95 -3.02 -21.95
C ILE A 446 45.53 -1.86 -22.75
N ARG A 447 46.64 -1.24 -22.30
CA ARG A 447 47.39 -0.25 -23.08
C ARG A 447 47.93 -0.84 -24.39
N LEU A 448 48.55 -2.02 -24.35
CA LEU A 448 49.07 -2.72 -25.53
C LEU A 448 47.99 -3.05 -26.57
N CYS A 449 46.84 -3.59 -26.16
CA CYS A 449 45.71 -3.88 -27.05
C CYS A 449 45.16 -2.60 -27.70
N LYS A 450 45.07 -1.47 -26.96
CA LYS A 450 44.67 -0.18 -27.52
C LYS A 450 45.67 0.36 -28.55
N VAL A 451 46.98 0.26 -28.29
CA VAL A 451 48.04 0.69 -29.21
C VAL A 451 48.04 -0.16 -30.50
N LEU A 452 47.73 -1.46 -30.39
CA LEU A 452 47.67 -2.39 -31.52
C LEU A 452 46.28 -2.47 -32.19
N GLN A 453 45.28 -1.75 -31.67
CA GLN A 453 43.89 -1.70 -32.17
C GLN A 453 43.18 -3.05 -32.31
N ILE A 454 43.54 -4.06 -31.49
CA ILE A 454 42.99 -5.42 -31.54
C ILE A 454 42.36 -5.85 -30.22
N GLN A 455 41.43 -6.81 -30.29
CA GLN A 455 40.73 -7.33 -29.12
C GLN A 455 41.65 -8.18 -28.22
N PRO A 456 41.46 -8.16 -26.88
CA PRO A 456 42.30 -8.93 -25.96
C PRO A 456 42.36 -10.44 -26.24
N GLN A 457 41.30 -11.05 -26.78
CA GLN A 457 41.30 -12.48 -27.15
C GLN A 457 42.19 -12.79 -28.36
N GLU A 458 42.48 -11.82 -29.23
CA GLU A 458 43.37 -12.01 -30.38
C GLU A 458 44.81 -12.26 -29.92
N LEU A 459 45.30 -11.48 -28.95
CA LEU A 459 46.61 -11.72 -28.32
C LEU A 459 46.60 -12.89 -27.34
N ALA A 460 45.61 -12.94 -26.44
CA ALA A 460 45.57 -13.86 -25.30
C ALA A 460 44.25 -14.65 -25.28
N PRO A 461 44.10 -15.72 -26.11
CA PRO A 461 42.82 -16.41 -26.32
C PRO A 461 42.26 -17.10 -25.06
N HIS A 462 43.09 -17.38 -24.06
CA HIS A 462 42.68 -17.98 -22.78
C HIS A 462 42.75 -17.00 -21.59
N THR A 463 42.71 -15.68 -21.87
CA THR A 463 42.96 -14.57 -20.93
C THR A 463 44.41 -14.46 -20.44
N LEU A 464 44.81 -13.23 -20.08
CA LEU A 464 46.18 -12.90 -19.65
C LEU A 464 46.55 -13.54 -18.29
N SER A 465 45.60 -13.64 -17.37
CA SER A 465 45.80 -14.18 -16.02
C SER A 465 46.10 -15.68 -15.99
N ALA A 466 45.67 -16.42 -17.01
CA ALA A 466 45.98 -17.84 -17.19
C ALA A 466 47.40 -18.12 -17.71
N ILE A 467 48.13 -17.09 -18.20
CA ILE A 467 49.49 -17.21 -18.75
C ILE A 467 50.54 -16.37 -18.01
N SER A 468 50.14 -15.56 -17.04
CA SER A 468 51.07 -14.89 -16.11
C SER A 468 51.46 -15.82 -14.94
N GLN A 469 52.66 -15.63 -14.39
CA GLN A 469 53.18 -16.41 -13.25
C GLN A 469 52.97 -15.70 -11.90
N ASN A 470 52.73 -14.38 -11.93
CA ASN A 470 52.63 -13.54 -10.74
C ASN A 470 51.20 -12.98 -10.55
N SER A 471 50.26 -13.33 -11.44
CA SER A 471 48.83 -13.06 -11.26
C SER A 471 48.21 -14.02 -10.25
N LYS A 472 47.11 -13.58 -9.64
CA LYS A 472 46.18 -14.51 -8.97
C LYS A 472 45.72 -15.58 -9.96
N ASN A 473 45.54 -16.78 -9.45
CA ASN A 473 44.94 -17.91 -10.16
C ASN A 473 43.55 -17.51 -10.74
N PRO A 474 43.22 -17.78 -12.01
CA PRO A 474 41.89 -17.51 -12.60
C PRO A 474 40.68 -17.91 -11.74
N LEU A 475 40.73 -19.05 -11.05
CA LEU A 475 39.70 -19.48 -10.10
C LEU A 475 39.62 -18.56 -8.87
N ALA A 476 40.76 -18.08 -8.37
CA ALA A 476 40.80 -17.13 -7.25
C ALA A 476 40.30 -15.72 -7.65
N ILE A 477 40.56 -15.28 -8.90
CA ILE A 477 40.00 -14.02 -9.44
C ILE A 477 38.47 -14.12 -9.51
N TRP A 478 37.94 -15.20 -10.07
CA TRP A 478 36.49 -15.42 -10.15
C TRP A 478 35.81 -15.54 -8.76
N LEU A 479 36.49 -16.14 -7.78
CA LEU A 479 36.01 -16.15 -6.40
C LEU A 479 36.09 -14.77 -5.72
N GLU A 480 36.96 -13.87 -6.19
CA GLU A 480 37.09 -12.49 -5.70
C GLU A 480 35.99 -11.60 -6.30
N GLU A 481 35.68 -11.77 -7.58
CA GLU A 481 34.51 -11.20 -8.26
C GLU A 481 33.19 -11.59 -7.55
N LEU A 482 33.09 -12.83 -7.05
CA LEU A 482 31.95 -13.33 -6.28
C LEU A 482 32.00 -13.00 -4.78
N GLY A 483 33.01 -12.26 -4.30
CA GLY A 483 33.15 -11.86 -2.90
C GLY A 483 33.48 -13.00 -1.90
N LEU A 484 33.80 -14.19 -2.40
CA LEU A 484 34.15 -15.38 -1.62
C LEU A 484 35.64 -15.49 -1.28
N TRP A 485 36.51 -14.88 -2.10
CA TRP A 485 37.96 -14.95 -1.89
C TRP A 485 38.37 -14.25 -0.58
N GLY A 486 39.32 -14.85 0.14
CA GLY A 486 39.74 -14.36 1.46
C GLY A 486 38.75 -14.60 2.60
N LYS A 487 37.55 -15.16 2.35
CA LYS A 487 36.58 -15.48 3.40
C LYS A 487 36.97 -16.76 4.14
N ASP A 488 36.94 -16.72 5.46
CA ASP A 488 37.02 -17.90 6.32
C ASP A 488 35.64 -18.57 6.47
N ALA A 489 35.59 -19.71 7.17
CA ALA A 489 34.35 -20.49 7.32
C ALA A 489 33.20 -19.71 8.00
N HIS A 490 33.51 -18.76 8.89
CA HIS A 490 32.50 -17.92 9.56
C HIS A 490 31.89 -16.87 8.64
N ASN A 491 32.68 -16.35 7.69
CA ASN A 491 32.27 -15.27 6.77
C ASN A 491 31.89 -15.75 5.36
N LYS A 492 31.75 -17.06 5.13
CA LYS A 492 31.18 -17.60 3.89
C LYS A 492 29.69 -17.25 3.77
N THR A 493 29.27 -16.96 2.54
CA THR A 493 27.88 -16.70 2.15
C THR A 493 27.61 -17.35 0.79
N ILE A 494 26.35 -17.50 0.40
CA ILE A 494 25.97 -17.82 -0.97
C ILE A 494 26.09 -16.55 -1.84
N PRO A 495 26.80 -16.56 -2.99
CA PRO A 495 26.85 -15.43 -3.92
C PRO A 495 25.49 -15.08 -4.51
N SER A 496 25.26 -13.80 -4.79
CA SER A 496 24.00 -13.27 -5.34
C SER A 496 23.54 -13.97 -6.61
N ILE A 497 24.47 -14.35 -7.50
CA ILE A 497 24.17 -15.04 -8.77
C ILE A 497 23.42 -16.37 -8.56
N ILE A 498 23.67 -17.11 -7.47
CA ILE A 498 22.99 -18.39 -7.20
C ILE A 498 21.46 -18.22 -7.05
N PHE A 499 21.02 -17.11 -6.46
CA PHE A 499 19.59 -16.83 -6.26
C PHE A 499 18.85 -16.49 -7.57
N LYS A 500 19.60 -16.10 -8.60
CA LYS A 500 19.11 -15.82 -9.96
C LYS A 500 19.20 -17.02 -10.92
N LEU A 501 19.82 -18.12 -10.52
CA LEU A 501 19.94 -19.28 -11.40
C LEU A 501 18.60 -20.02 -11.55
N LYS A 502 18.43 -20.66 -12.71
CA LYS A 502 17.31 -21.59 -12.94
C LYS A 502 17.28 -22.72 -11.90
N ARG A 503 16.06 -23.18 -11.57
CA ARG A 503 15.77 -24.23 -10.56
C ARG A 503 16.71 -25.44 -10.60
N SER A 504 17.03 -25.95 -11.80
CA SER A 504 17.95 -27.08 -11.98
C SER A 504 19.38 -26.80 -11.50
N GLN A 505 19.90 -25.58 -11.70
CA GLN A 505 21.23 -25.20 -11.26
C GLN A 505 21.27 -24.84 -9.76
N VAL A 506 20.19 -24.30 -9.20
CA VAL A 506 20.06 -24.15 -7.74
C VAL A 506 20.00 -25.52 -7.05
N SER A 507 19.30 -26.50 -7.65
CA SER A 507 19.31 -27.90 -7.20
C SER A 507 20.72 -28.49 -7.26
N LEU A 508 21.43 -28.38 -8.40
CA LEU A 508 22.81 -28.86 -8.55
C LEU A 508 23.75 -28.23 -7.52
N PHE A 509 23.63 -26.93 -7.27
CA PHE A 509 24.38 -26.22 -6.22
C PHE A 509 24.11 -26.80 -4.83
N LEU A 510 22.84 -26.93 -4.43
CA LEU A 510 22.46 -27.47 -3.13
C LEU A 510 22.90 -28.93 -2.97
N ASN A 511 22.77 -29.75 -4.01
CA ASN A 511 23.22 -31.15 -4.01
C ASN A 511 24.72 -31.26 -3.71
N ARG A 512 25.57 -30.45 -4.37
CA ARG A 512 27.02 -30.46 -4.14
C ARG A 512 27.43 -29.80 -2.82
N LEU A 513 26.68 -28.81 -2.35
CA LEU A 513 26.87 -28.25 -1.00
C LEU A 513 26.55 -29.30 0.08
N PHE A 514 25.43 -30.02 -0.03
CA PHE A 514 25.09 -31.12 0.89
C PHE A 514 26.04 -32.33 0.75
N ALA A 515 26.72 -32.51 -0.39
CA ALA A 515 27.76 -33.54 -0.55
C ALA A 515 28.94 -33.33 0.41
N THR A 516 29.19 -32.08 0.83
CA THR A 516 30.14 -31.71 1.89
C THR A 516 29.54 -31.88 3.30
N ASP A 517 29.15 -30.82 4.02
CA ASP A 517 28.66 -30.86 5.41
C ASP A 517 27.22 -31.41 5.58
N GLY A 518 26.54 -31.76 4.50
CA GLY A 518 25.19 -32.34 4.54
C GLY A 518 25.18 -33.80 4.98
N TRP A 519 24.06 -34.28 5.50
CA TRP A 519 23.93 -35.67 5.95
C TRP A 519 22.48 -36.17 5.90
N ALA A 520 22.34 -37.49 5.87
CA ALA A 520 21.07 -38.21 5.93
C ALA A 520 21.23 -39.40 6.89
N THR A 521 20.27 -39.63 7.78
CA THR A 521 20.30 -40.76 8.71
C THR A 521 18.91 -41.15 9.20
N VAL A 522 18.85 -42.33 9.82
CA VAL A 522 17.68 -42.81 10.57
C VAL A 522 18.07 -42.86 12.04
N LEU A 523 17.41 -42.06 12.88
CA LEU A 523 17.66 -42.00 14.32
C LEU A 523 17.33 -43.33 15.00
N LYS A 524 17.83 -43.55 16.22
CA LYS A 524 17.48 -44.74 17.05
C LYS A 524 15.98 -44.89 17.34
N SER A 525 15.19 -43.82 17.22
CA SER A 525 13.72 -43.84 17.24
C SER A 525 13.07 -44.40 15.95
N GLY A 526 13.89 -44.72 14.95
CA GLY A 526 13.46 -45.02 13.59
C GLY A 526 12.80 -43.84 12.89
N GLN A 527 13.18 -42.60 13.24
CA GLN A 527 12.75 -41.38 12.56
C GLN A 527 13.77 -41.03 11.47
N ALA A 528 13.31 -40.73 10.26
CA ALA A 528 14.13 -40.23 9.18
C ALA A 528 14.49 -38.75 9.40
N GLN A 529 15.74 -38.39 9.14
CA GLN A 529 16.23 -37.02 9.23
C GLN A 529 17.38 -36.76 8.25
N LEU A 530 17.36 -35.59 7.62
CA LEU A 530 18.51 -35.00 6.94
C LEU A 530 18.91 -33.71 7.65
N GLY A 531 20.11 -33.23 7.34
CA GLY A 531 20.56 -31.92 7.78
C GLY A 531 21.79 -31.41 7.06
N TYR A 532 22.15 -30.18 7.39
CA TYR A 532 23.35 -29.49 6.94
C TYR A 532 23.90 -28.68 8.13
N ALA A 533 25.22 -28.64 8.32
CA ALA A 533 25.85 -27.93 9.43
C ALA A 533 26.94 -26.97 8.93
N THR A 534 27.02 -25.78 9.51
CA THR A 534 28.07 -24.80 9.20
C THR A 534 28.33 -23.87 10.38
N VAL A 535 29.44 -23.12 10.36
CA VAL A 535 29.74 -22.09 11.37
C VAL A 535 29.29 -20.69 10.97
N SER A 536 28.90 -20.48 9.70
CA SER A 536 28.34 -19.21 9.21
C SER A 536 26.82 -19.18 9.38
N GLU A 537 26.32 -18.23 10.19
CA GLU A 537 24.87 -18.02 10.34
C GLU A 537 24.21 -17.62 9.02
N LYS A 538 24.82 -16.69 8.28
CA LYS A 538 24.25 -16.19 7.02
C LYS A 538 24.21 -17.28 5.95
N LEU A 539 25.23 -18.14 5.86
CA LEU A 539 25.18 -19.33 4.99
C LEU A 539 24.06 -20.28 5.39
N ALA A 540 23.90 -20.59 6.68
CA ALA A 540 22.83 -21.47 7.15
C ALA A 540 21.42 -20.92 6.82
N ARG A 541 21.22 -19.61 6.97
CA ARG A 541 19.97 -18.91 6.63
C ARG A 541 19.73 -18.86 5.12
N GLN A 542 20.76 -18.57 4.32
CA GLN A 542 20.67 -18.58 2.87
C GLN A 542 20.36 -19.98 2.32
N VAL A 543 20.93 -21.06 2.90
CA VAL A 543 20.55 -22.44 2.57
C VAL A 543 19.10 -22.73 3.02
N GLN A 544 18.68 -22.29 4.20
CA GLN A 544 17.28 -22.43 4.66
C GLN A 544 16.29 -21.76 3.69
N HIS A 545 16.65 -20.60 3.15
CA HIS A 545 15.85 -19.89 2.15
C HIS A 545 15.82 -20.63 0.81
N LEU A 546 16.97 -21.05 0.26
CA LEU A 546 17.00 -21.83 -0.98
C LEU A 546 16.20 -23.14 -0.88
N LEU A 547 16.24 -23.83 0.28
CA LEU A 547 15.41 -25.01 0.54
C LEU A 547 13.91 -24.69 0.52
N LEU A 548 13.50 -23.55 1.09
CA LEU A 548 12.10 -23.09 1.04
C LEU A 548 11.61 -22.87 -0.40
N ARG A 549 12.49 -22.53 -1.35
CA ARG A 549 12.08 -22.38 -2.76
C ARG A 549 11.63 -23.69 -3.41
N PHE A 550 12.18 -24.82 -2.97
CA PHE A 550 11.72 -26.16 -3.34
C PHE A 550 10.59 -26.68 -2.42
N GLY A 551 10.04 -25.86 -1.51
CA GLY A 551 9.04 -26.29 -0.51
C GLY A 551 9.61 -27.21 0.59
N VAL A 552 10.94 -27.22 0.78
CA VAL A 552 11.61 -28.06 1.79
C VAL A 552 11.74 -27.28 3.11
N ILE A 553 10.91 -27.63 4.10
CA ILE A 553 10.94 -26.97 5.41
C ILE A 553 12.10 -27.53 6.25
N ALA A 554 13.12 -26.69 6.46
CA ALA A 554 14.24 -26.94 7.36
C ALA A 554 14.15 -26.09 8.64
N ALA A 555 14.46 -26.67 9.80
CA ALA A 555 14.53 -25.96 11.07
C ALA A 555 15.99 -25.63 11.44
N LEU A 556 16.33 -24.35 11.60
CA LEU A 556 17.66 -23.86 11.95
C LEU A 556 17.86 -23.82 13.47
N LYS A 557 18.96 -24.39 13.97
CA LYS A 557 19.30 -24.44 15.40
C LYS A 557 20.79 -24.22 15.66
N LYS A 558 21.14 -23.53 16.74
CA LYS A 558 22.49 -23.58 17.31
C LYS A 558 22.70 -24.93 18.01
N ARG A 559 23.85 -25.57 17.81
CA ARG A 559 24.30 -26.75 18.57
C ARG A 559 25.77 -26.60 18.98
N LEU A 560 26.16 -27.28 20.05
CA LEU A 560 27.56 -27.43 20.45
C LEU A 560 28.10 -28.76 19.89
N VAL A 561 29.21 -28.69 19.15
CA VAL A 561 29.91 -29.85 18.57
C VAL A 561 31.34 -29.86 19.07
N LYS A 562 31.83 -31.03 19.53
CA LYS A 562 33.22 -31.19 19.99
C LYS A 562 34.16 -31.18 18.78
N TYR A 563 35.08 -30.22 18.73
CA TYR A 563 36.09 -30.11 17.67
C TYR A 563 37.47 -29.91 18.29
N LYS A 564 38.36 -30.91 18.14
CA LYS A 564 39.73 -30.93 18.71
C LYS A 564 39.70 -30.49 20.18
N ASP A 565 38.96 -31.28 20.95
CA ASP A 565 38.73 -31.19 22.40
C ASP A 565 38.05 -29.95 22.97
N HIS A 566 37.80 -28.91 22.18
CA HIS A 566 36.96 -27.77 22.57
C HIS A 566 35.54 -27.86 21.99
N PRO A 567 34.50 -27.46 22.73
CA PRO A 567 33.15 -27.33 22.19
C PRO A 567 33.07 -26.08 21.31
N ARG A 568 32.59 -26.23 20.07
CA ARG A 568 32.32 -25.12 19.15
C ARG A 568 30.82 -24.98 18.91
N GLN A 569 30.32 -23.76 18.83
CA GLN A 569 28.96 -23.51 18.35
C GLN A 569 28.92 -23.66 16.82
N VAL A 570 27.92 -24.38 16.33
CA VAL A 570 27.61 -24.54 14.90
C VAL A 570 26.12 -24.27 14.68
N TRP A 571 25.78 -23.84 13.49
CA TRP A 571 24.42 -23.73 12.99
C TRP A 571 24.06 -25.01 12.22
N GLN A 572 22.99 -25.66 12.62
CA GLN A 572 22.51 -26.90 12.04
C GLN A 572 21.08 -26.72 11.52
N LEU A 573 20.88 -27.04 10.25
CA LEU A 573 19.57 -27.23 9.63
C LEU A 573 19.12 -28.68 9.86
N ASP A 574 17.92 -28.86 10.41
CA ASP A 574 17.26 -30.14 10.63
C ASP A 574 16.03 -30.28 9.71
N ILE A 575 16.09 -31.17 8.70
CA ILE A 575 14.98 -31.55 7.84
C ILE A 575 14.43 -32.89 8.32
N THR A 576 13.25 -32.89 8.96
CA THR A 576 12.65 -34.10 9.55
C THR A 576 11.22 -34.39 9.08
N ASP A 577 10.62 -33.49 8.30
CA ASP A 577 9.26 -33.65 7.80
C ASP A 577 9.23 -34.56 6.58
N ALA A 578 8.29 -35.51 6.54
CA ALA A 578 8.28 -36.56 5.51
C ALA A 578 8.01 -36.04 4.09
N HIS A 579 7.25 -34.94 3.95
CA HIS A 579 7.03 -34.32 2.64
C HIS A 579 8.29 -33.56 2.21
N SER A 580 8.82 -32.71 3.09
CA SER A 580 10.08 -31.96 2.89
C SER A 580 11.26 -32.88 2.55
N ILE A 581 11.38 -34.04 3.20
CA ILE A 581 12.41 -35.04 2.86
C ILE A 581 12.17 -35.65 1.48
N LYS A 582 10.94 -36.04 1.13
CA LYS A 582 10.62 -36.62 -0.18
C LYS A 582 10.89 -35.63 -1.31
N THR A 583 10.50 -34.36 -1.15
CA THR A 583 10.80 -33.30 -2.11
C THR A 583 12.31 -33.05 -2.21
N PHE A 584 13.04 -33.00 -1.07
CA PHE A 584 14.49 -32.88 -1.10
C PHE A 584 15.17 -34.04 -1.85
N ILE A 585 14.73 -35.30 -1.64
CA ILE A 585 15.32 -36.47 -2.32
C ILE A 585 15.01 -36.47 -3.82
N GLY A 586 13.80 -36.06 -4.23
CA GLY A 586 13.39 -36.02 -5.63
C GLY A 586 13.96 -34.84 -6.43
N GLU A 587 14.01 -33.64 -5.83
CA GLU A 587 14.40 -32.40 -6.52
C GLU A 587 15.90 -32.09 -6.40
N ILE A 588 16.58 -32.52 -5.32
CA ILE A 588 17.94 -32.09 -4.97
C ILE A 588 18.87 -33.29 -4.78
N GLY A 589 18.60 -34.16 -3.80
CA GLY A 589 19.48 -35.28 -3.44
C GLY A 589 20.81 -34.85 -2.80
N ILE A 590 21.73 -35.80 -2.64
CA ILE A 590 23.09 -35.57 -2.12
C ILE A 590 24.08 -36.50 -2.82
N PHE A 591 24.99 -35.92 -3.62
CA PHE A 591 26.00 -36.67 -4.34
C PHE A 591 27.00 -37.39 -3.41
N GLY A 592 27.31 -38.63 -3.72
CA GLY A 592 28.20 -39.51 -2.95
C GLY A 592 27.60 -40.02 -1.64
N LYS A 593 26.30 -39.78 -1.37
CA LYS A 593 25.58 -40.22 -0.16
C LYS A 593 24.24 -40.90 -0.49
N GLU A 594 24.06 -41.36 -1.73
CA GLU A 594 22.84 -41.96 -2.29
C GLU A 594 22.32 -43.15 -1.46
N LYS A 595 23.24 -44.00 -0.98
CA LYS A 595 22.90 -45.15 -0.11
C LYS A 595 22.23 -44.71 1.20
N ALA A 596 22.63 -43.57 1.77
CA ALA A 596 22.01 -43.04 2.99
C ALA A 596 20.63 -42.43 2.71
N LEU A 597 20.42 -41.88 1.51
CA LEU A 597 19.11 -41.38 1.06
C LEU A 597 18.13 -42.53 0.81
N SER A 598 18.56 -43.64 0.19
CA SER A 598 17.73 -44.84 0.03
C SER A 598 17.23 -45.34 1.39
N LEU A 599 18.12 -45.55 2.36
CA LEU A 599 17.73 -46.01 3.70
C LEU A 599 16.73 -45.07 4.40
N VAL A 600 16.81 -43.77 4.15
CA VAL A 600 15.84 -42.78 4.62
C VAL A 600 14.50 -42.89 3.87
N GLN A 601 14.54 -43.06 2.55
CA GLN A 601 13.36 -43.22 1.69
C GLN A 601 12.58 -44.52 2.00
N ASP A 602 13.29 -45.62 2.27
CA ASP A 602 12.71 -46.91 2.64
C ASP A 602 11.93 -46.83 3.98
N VAL A 603 12.49 -46.11 4.96
CA VAL A 603 11.81 -45.84 6.25
C VAL A 603 10.59 -44.92 6.08
N LEU A 604 10.63 -43.99 5.11
CA LEU A 604 9.51 -43.10 4.74
C LEU A 604 8.44 -43.76 3.86
N ALA A 605 8.70 -44.93 3.31
CA ALA A 605 7.73 -45.78 2.61
C ALA A 605 7.05 -46.76 3.58
N THR A 606 7.81 -47.36 4.50
CA THR A 606 7.33 -48.41 5.41
C THR A 606 6.54 -47.89 6.62
N LYS A 607 6.86 -46.70 7.16
CA LYS A 607 6.12 -46.12 8.29
C LYS A 607 5.00 -45.18 7.83
N LYS A 608 3.79 -45.37 8.37
CA LYS A 608 2.74 -44.34 8.38
C LYS A 608 3.19 -43.14 9.23
N TYR A 609 3.82 -42.18 8.59
CA TYR A 609 4.26 -40.95 9.23
C TYR A 609 3.06 -40.15 9.73
N GLN A 610 3.01 -39.89 11.04
CA GLN A 610 2.12 -38.87 11.59
C GLN A 610 2.81 -37.52 11.38
N THR A 611 2.29 -36.71 10.44
CA THR A 611 2.84 -35.41 10.02
C THR A 611 2.59 -34.31 11.06
N ASN A 612 3.13 -34.53 12.27
CA ASN A 612 2.91 -33.69 13.46
C ASN A 612 3.69 -32.35 13.43
N ARG A 613 3.91 -31.76 12.24
CA ARG A 613 4.67 -30.51 12.06
C ARG A 613 3.95 -29.47 11.18
N ASP A 614 3.41 -29.86 10.03
CA ASP A 614 2.56 -28.99 9.21
C ASP A 614 1.10 -29.18 9.63
N LEU A 615 0.81 -28.64 10.81
CA LEU A 615 -0.50 -28.73 11.46
C LEU A 615 -1.15 -27.34 11.52
N ILE A 616 -2.38 -27.27 11.04
CA ILE A 616 -3.27 -26.13 11.23
C ILE A 616 -3.53 -25.96 12.75
N PRO A 617 -3.32 -24.76 13.32
CA PRO A 617 -3.46 -24.50 14.75
C PRO A 617 -4.84 -24.89 15.33
N VAL A 618 -4.91 -25.12 16.64
CA VAL A 618 -6.04 -25.81 17.32
C VAL A 618 -7.33 -24.99 17.27
N GLU A 619 -7.19 -23.68 17.17
CA GLU A 619 -8.24 -22.66 17.16
C GLU A 619 -9.18 -22.83 15.96
N ILE A 620 -8.71 -23.48 14.88
CA ILE A 620 -9.56 -23.84 13.71
C ILE A 620 -10.75 -24.72 14.09
N TRP A 621 -10.67 -25.47 15.21
CA TRP A 621 -11.79 -26.25 15.72
C TRP A 621 -13.00 -25.39 16.10
N GLU A 622 -12.84 -24.09 16.36
CA GLU A 622 -13.96 -23.19 16.64
C GLU A 622 -14.72 -22.81 15.36
N GLN A 623 -14.00 -22.56 14.26
CA GLN A 623 -14.61 -22.36 12.94
C GLN A 623 -15.33 -23.64 12.48
N ILE A 624 -14.69 -24.81 12.63
CA ILE A 624 -15.30 -26.12 12.34
C ILE A 624 -16.50 -26.39 13.27
N LYS A 625 -16.44 -26.01 14.56
CA LYS A 625 -17.56 -26.12 15.52
C LYS A 625 -18.77 -25.36 15.05
N ALA A 626 -18.55 -24.14 14.56
CA ALA A 626 -19.62 -23.31 14.10
C ALA A 626 -20.23 -23.86 12.79
N LEU A 627 -19.41 -24.22 11.79
CA LEU A 627 -19.89 -24.81 10.53
C LEU A 627 -20.62 -26.16 10.73
N LYS A 628 -20.24 -26.94 11.74
CA LYS A 628 -20.87 -28.23 12.13
C LYS A 628 -22.27 -28.08 12.74
N SER A 629 -22.66 -26.89 13.18
CA SER A 629 -23.94 -26.58 13.86
C SER A 629 -24.38 -27.65 14.88
N SER A 630 -25.46 -28.38 14.61
CA SER A 630 -26.01 -29.46 15.45
C SER A 630 -25.54 -30.87 15.05
N GLU A 631 -24.73 -31.01 13.98
CA GLU A 631 -24.27 -32.33 13.54
C GLU A 631 -23.37 -33.00 14.60
N SER A 632 -23.71 -34.24 14.96
CA SER A 632 -22.89 -35.01 15.87
C SER A 632 -21.52 -35.29 15.24
N TRP A 633 -20.48 -35.16 16.05
CA TRP A 633 -19.11 -35.14 15.52
C TRP A 633 -18.63 -36.49 14.99
N GLY A 634 -19.22 -37.59 15.45
CA GLY A 634 -19.03 -38.90 14.83
C GLY A 634 -19.65 -38.96 13.44
N ARG A 635 -20.81 -38.32 13.23
CA ARG A 635 -21.48 -38.24 11.92
C ARG A 635 -20.69 -37.38 10.93
N LEU A 636 -20.21 -36.20 11.35
CA LEU A 636 -19.31 -35.37 10.52
C LEU A 636 -18.01 -36.12 10.17
N ALA A 637 -17.39 -36.79 11.14
CA ALA A 637 -16.17 -37.57 10.89
C ALA A 637 -16.42 -38.77 9.95
N GLN A 638 -17.57 -39.44 10.06
CA GLN A 638 -17.99 -40.51 9.16
C GLN A 638 -18.25 -39.98 7.74
N ARG A 639 -18.94 -38.83 7.62
CA ARG A 639 -19.22 -38.13 6.36
C ARG A 639 -17.93 -37.65 5.66
N ALA A 640 -16.92 -37.25 6.45
CA ALA A 640 -15.57 -36.92 6.01
C ALA A 640 -14.64 -38.13 5.79
N GLY A 641 -15.11 -39.38 5.93
CA GLY A 641 -14.31 -40.59 5.74
C GLY A 641 -13.21 -40.84 6.79
N ILE A 642 -13.22 -40.11 7.91
CA ILE A 642 -12.15 -40.14 8.92
C ILE A 642 -12.21 -41.44 9.74
N LYS A 643 -11.20 -42.29 9.55
CA LYS A 643 -11.04 -43.55 10.31
C LYS A 643 -10.82 -43.24 11.80
N GLY A 644 -11.62 -43.87 12.66
CA GLY A 644 -11.69 -43.55 14.10
C GLY A 644 -12.71 -42.48 14.46
N TYR A 645 -13.82 -42.40 13.72
CA TYR A 645 -14.85 -41.35 13.82
C TYR A 645 -15.41 -41.09 15.24
N SER A 646 -15.39 -42.07 16.14
CA SER A 646 -15.90 -41.92 17.50
C SER A 646 -15.11 -40.94 18.38
N ASN A 647 -13.83 -40.65 18.08
CA ASN A 647 -13.08 -39.62 18.79
C ASN A 647 -11.98 -38.97 17.92
N ILE A 648 -12.32 -37.82 17.32
CA ILE A 648 -11.38 -37.03 16.50
C ILE A 648 -10.56 -35.99 17.30
N HIS A 649 -10.65 -35.98 18.64
CA HIS A 649 -9.92 -35.06 19.55
C HIS A 649 -10.13 -33.55 19.29
N VAL A 650 -11.37 -33.16 18.99
CA VAL A 650 -11.83 -31.77 18.81
C VAL A 650 -11.31 -30.86 19.92
N GLY A 651 -10.74 -29.70 19.55
CA GLY A 651 -10.24 -28.68 20.48
C GLY A 651 -9.01 -29.10 21.31
N LYS A 652 -8.45 -30.31 21.12
CA LYS A 652 -7.29 -30.82 21.88
C LYS A 652 -6.10 -31.23 21.02
N ARG A 653 -6.25 -31.34 19.70
CA ARG A 653 -5.15 -31.64 18.76
C ARG A 653 -5.25 -30.76 17.52
N ALA A 654 -4.13 -30.15 17.13
CA ALA A 654 -4.01 -29.43 15.86
C ALA A 654 -4.25 -30.38 14.67
N LEU A 655 -4.82 -29.87 13.57
CA LEU A 655 -5.26 -30.68 12.43
C LEU A 655 -4.19 -30.78 11.34
N SER A 656 -4.01 -31.95 10.74
CA SER A 656 -3.27 -32.05 9.47
C SER A 656 -4.10 -31.49 8.32
N ARG A 657 -3.43 -30.95 7.29
CA ARG A 657 -4.07 -30.41 6.07
C ARG A 657 -5.04 -31.39 5.43
N GLU A 658 -4.63 -32.65 5.28
CA GLU A 658 -5.47 -33.75 4.77
C GLU A 658 -6.78 -33.89 5.55
N ARG A 659 -6.74 -33.80 6.89
CA ARG A 659 -7.94 -33.86 7.73
C ARG A 659 -8.77 -32.59 7.65
N LEU A 660 -8.15 -31.42 7.53
CA LEU A 660 -8.90 -30.19 7.30
C LEU A 660 -9.59 -30.19 5.94
N LEU A 661 -8.95 -30.72 4.89
CA LEU A 661 -9.54 -30.85 3.56
C LEU A 661 -10.71 -31.83 3.57
N MET A 662 -10.57 -32.99 4.20
CA MET A 662 -11.68 -33.95 4.38
C MET A 662 -12.88 -33.33 5.12
N LEU A 663 -12.62 -32.53 6.16
CA LEU A 663 -13.68 -31.81 6.89
C LEU A 663 -14.27 -30.64 6.09
N GLY A 664 -13.46 -29.89 5.34
CA GLY A 664 -13.89 -28.77 4.51
C GLY A 664 -14.68 -29.20 3.27
N LEU A 665 -14.38 -30.38 2.71
CA LEU A 665 -15.18 -31.03 1.68
C LEU A 665 -16.51 -31.56 2.26
N ALA A 666 -16.47 -32.20 3.44
CA ALA A 666 -17.70 -32.66 4.09
C ALA A 666 -18.62 -31.51 4.53
N LEU A 667 -18.06 -30.35 4.92
CA LEU A 667 -18.82 -29.15 5.28
C LEU A 667 -19.16 -28.25 4.08
N ASP A 668 -18.77 -28.64 2.86
CA ASP A 668 -18.86 -27.84 1.62
C ASP A 668 -18.38 -26.38 1.79
N ASN A 669 -17.30 -26.20 2.57
CA ASN A 669 -16.78 -24.89 2.93
C ASN A 669 -15.47 -24.59 2.21
N LEU A 670 -15.56 -23.79 1.14
CA LEU A 670 -14.42 -23.38 0.32
C LEU A 670 -13.28 -22.70 1.13
N PRO A 671 -13.52 -21.79 2.09
CA PRO A 671 -12.45 -21.22 2.94
C PRO A 671 -11.63 -22.26 3.73
N LEU A 672 -12.26 -23.34 4.25
CA LEU A 672 -11.52 -24.43 4.90
C LEU A 672 -10.74 -25.28 3.89
N GLN A 673 -11.26 -25.48 2.67
CA GLN A 673 -10.55 -26.19 1.60
C GLN A 673 -9.33 -25.40 1.10
N GLN A 674 -9.46 -24.07 0.96
CA GLN A 674 -8.37 -23.14 0.66
C GLN A 674 -7.32 -23.10 1.78
N LEU A 675 -7.72 -23.02 3.05
CA LEU A 675 -6.77 -23.12 4.18
C LEU A 675 -6.03 -24.46 4.20
N ALA A 676 -6.72 -25.57 3.95
CA ALA A 676 -6.09 -26.87 3.89
C ALA A 676 -5.04 -26.95 2.77
N THR A 677 -5.32 -26.33 1.61
CA THR A 677 -4.42 -26.27 0.45
C THR A 677 -3.45 -25.07 0.46
N SER A 678 -3.41 -24.28 1.53
CA SER A 678 -2.65 -23.02 1.58
C SER A 678 -1.15 -23.15 1.36
N GLU A 679 -0.56 -22.10 0.80
CA GLU A 679 0.89 -21.91 0.67
C GLU A 679 1.53 -21.33 1.95
N ILE A 680 0.76 -21.15 3.03
CA ILE A 680 1.24 -20.77 4.37
C ILE A 680 1.56 -22.00 5.24
N TYR A 681 2.67 -21.93 5.97
CA TYR A 681 3.04 -22.77 7.11
C TYR A 681 2.82 -22.02 8.44
N TRP A 682 2.29 -22.70 9.46
CA TRP A 682 2.02 -22.11 10.78
C TRP A 682 3.11 -22.47 11.79
N ASP A 683 4.02 -21.52 12.07
CA ASP A 683 5.12 -21.73 13.01
C ASP A 683 4.97 -20.92 14.30
N GLU A 684 5.62 -21.41 15.34
CA GLU A 684 5.49 -21.01 16.74
C GLU A 684 6.57 -19.98 17.11
N ILE A 685 6.18 -18.88 17.74
CA ILE A 685 7.14 -17.86 18.25
C ILE A 685 7.87 -18.44 19.46
N ILE A 686 9.21 -18.41 19.45
CA ILE A 686 10.05 -18.92 20.56
C ILE A 686 10.83 -17.83 21.30
N SER A 687 11.02 -16.65 20.70
CA SER A 687 11.50 -15.47 21.43
C SER A 687 11.02 -14.18 20.78
N ILE A 688 10.84 -13.15 21.62
CA ILE A 688 10.59 -11.76 21.23
C ILE A 688 11.61 -10.94 22.02
N GLU A 689 12.63 -10.42 21.34
CA GLU A 689 13.81 -9.81 21.97
C GLU A 689 13.97 -8.34 21.51
N PRO A 690 14.05 -7.34 22.41
CA PRO A 690 14.35 -5.98 22.01
C PRO A 690 15.80 -5.88 21.51
N ILE A 691 15.98 -5.42 20.27
CA ILE A 691 17.30 -5.23 19.64
C ILE A 691 17.83 -3.80 19.85
N GLY A 692 16.94 -2.87 20.22
CA GLY A 692 17.25 -1.45 20.35
C GLY A 692 16.84 -0.67 19.10
N TYR A 693 17.51 0.44 18.83
CA TYR A 693 17.12 1.38 17.79
C TYR A 693 17.81 1.08 16.44
N LYS A 694 17.03 0.94 15.37
CA LYS A 694 17.50 0.79 13.98
C LYS A 694 16.73 1.71 13.04
N GLN A 695 17.29 1.99 11.86
CA GLN A 695 16.53 2.56 10.75
C GLN A 695 15.43 1.58 10.32
N VAL A 696 14.22 2.09 10.06
CA VAL A 696 13.08 1.29 9.63
C VAL A 696 12.39 1.88 8.39
N TYR A 697 11.75 0.99 7.62
CA TYR A 697 11.05 1.29 6.37
C TYR A 697 9.68 0.59 6.34
N ASP A 698 8.75 1.09 5.52
CA ASP A 698 7.45 0.49 5.22
C ASP A 698 7.15 0.57 3.71
N LEU A 699 6.33 -0.34 3.20
CA LEU A 699 5.89 -0.41 1.81
C LEU A 699 4.35 -0.43 1.77
N THR A 700 3.74 0.56 1.11
CA THR A 700 2.30 0.49 0.84
C THR A 700 2.06 -0.46 -0.33
N ILE A 701 1.26 -1.50 -0.08
CA ILE A 701 0.85 -2.48 -1.09
C ILE A 701 -0.64 -2.27 -1.42
N PRO A 702 -1.02 -2.09 -2.70
CA PRO A 702 -2.43 -2.03 -3.11
C PRO A 702 -3.10 -3.40 -2.92
N GLU A 703 -4.44 -3.45 -2.99
CA GLU A 703 -5.28 -4.66 -2.93
C GLU A 703 -5.12 -5.53 -1.66
N THR A 704 -4.02 -6.27 -1.55
CA THR A 704 -3.73 -7.24 -0.49
C THR A 704 -3.32 -6.59 0.83
N HIS A 705 -2.72 -5.40 0.75
CA HIS A 705 -2.08 -4.66 1.84
C HIS A 705 -1.01 -5.45 2.63
N ASN A 706 -0.44 -6.52 2.05
CA ASN A 706 0.54 -7.38 2.73
C ASN A 706 1.69 -7.81 1.80
N PHE A 707 2.84 -8.16 2.38
CA PHE A 707 3.98 -8.72 1.64
C PHE A 707 4.80 -9.68 2.50
N ILE A 708 5.80 -10.34 1.89
CA ILE A 708 6.75 -11.22 2.58
C ILE A 708 8.10 -10.53 2.79
N ALA A 709 8.62 -10.58 4.03
CA ALA A 709 9.99 -10.21 4.38
C ALA A 709 10.58 -11.23 5.37
N ASN A 710 11.87 -11.56 5.26
CA ASN A 710 12.56 -12.61 6.01
C ASN A 710 11.82 -13.98 6.03
N ASP A 711 11.05 -14.27 4.97
CA ASP A 711 10.10 -15.38 4.86
C ASP A 711 8.98 -15.38 5.96
N ILE A 712 8.39 -14.21 6.25
CA ILE A 712 7.23 -13.95 7.15
C ILE A 712 6.32 -12.85 6.56
N CYS A 713 5.01 -12.87 6.82
CA CYS A 713 4.02 -11.93 6.25
C CYS A 713 3.68 -10.71 7.15
N VAL A 714 3.29 -9.54 6.57
CA VAL A 714 3.09 -8.21 7.24
C VAL A 714 1.84 -7.41 6.74
N HIS A 715 1.31 -6.33 7.37
CA HIS A 715 0.04 -5.65 6.93
C HIS A 715 -0.11 -4.12 7.24
N ASN A 716 -1.00 -3.35 6.57
CA ASN A 716 -1.18 -1.86 6.72
C ASN A 716 -2.56 -1.27 7.19
N THR A 717 -2.87 0.04 7.04
CA THR A 717 -3.62 0.89 8.05
C THR A 717 -4.89 1.64 7.54
N SER A 718 -5.71 2.27 8.42
CA SER A 718 -7.18 2.42 8.20
C SER A 718 -7.97 3.58 8.90
N PHE A 719 -7.44 4.79 9.15
CA PHE A 719 -8.08 5.76 10.08
C PHE A 719 -9.54 6.24 9.78
N ALA A 720 -9.74 7.09 8.78
CA ALA A 720 -10.84 8.09 8.79
C ALA A 720 -12.26 7.52 8.64
N LEU A 721 -12.34 6.27 8.18
CA LEU A 721 -13.56 5.50 7.98
C LEU A 721 -14.47 5.46 9.22
N ALA A 722 -13.88 5.52 10.42
CA ALA A 722 -14.63 5.55 11.69
C ALA A 722 -15.51 6.81 11.85
N ILE A 723 -15.04 7.99 11.40
CA ILE A 723 -15.81 9.24 11.48
C ILE A 723 -16.97 9.23 10.48
N ALA A 724 -16.71 8.82 9.24
CA ALA A 724 -17.73 8.71 8.20
C ALA A 724 -18.87 7.76 8.61
N ARG A 725 -18.53 6.61 9.20
CA ARG A 725 -19.50 5.63 9.75
C ARG A 725 -20.39 6.21 10.86
N ASN A 726 -19.86 7.11 11.70
CA ASN A 726 -20.64 7.70 12.80
C ASN A 726 -21.64 8.74 12.27
N ILE A 727 -21.18 9.68 11.44
CA ILE A 727 -22.03 10.74 10.88
C ILE A 727 -23.17 10.19 10.02
N ALA A 728 -22.93 9.06 9.35
CA ALA A 728 -23.92 8.36 8.55
C ALA A 728 -25.19 7.91 9.32
N ASN A 729 -25.15 7.79 10.65
CA ASN A 729 -26.35 7.49 11.45
C ASN A 729 -27.38 8.64 11.45
N HIS A 730 -26.99 9.85 11.02
CA HIS A 730 -27.79 11.07 11.11
C HIS A 730 -27.89 11.85 9.79
N PHE A 731 -26.87 11.77 8.93
CA PHE A 731 -26.84 12.49 7.65
C PHE A 731 -26.13 11.68 6.54
N PRO A 732 -26.56 11.78 5.28
CA PRO A 732 -25.83 11.28 4.12
C PRO A 732 -24.34 11.65 4.10
N VAL A 733 -23.48 10.68 3.75
CA VAL A 733 -22.02 10.83 3.67
C VAL A 733 -21.51 10.38 2.32
N ALA A 734 -20.69 11.21 1.67
CA ALA A 734 -19.95 10.85 0.46
C ALA A 734 -18.48 10.54 0.80
N ILE A 735 -17.93 9.49 0.21
CA ILE A 735 -16.54 9.06 0.38
C ILE A 735 -15.88 8.92 -1.00
N PHE A 736 -14.90 9.76 -1.29
CA PHE A 736 -14.02 9.65 -2.46
C PHE A 736 -12.75 8.90 -2.07
N SER A 737 -12.54 7.73 -2.67
CA SER A 737 -11.42 6.84 -2.36
C SER A 737 -10.46 6.75 -3.54
N LEU A 738 -9.29 7.38 -3.38
CA LEU A 738 -8.24 7.45 -4.40
C LEU A 738 -7.13 6.42 -4.13
N GLU A 739 -7.00 5.90 -2.90
CA GLU A 739 -6.03 4.85 -2.53
C GLU A 739 -6.65 3.43 -2.44
N MET A 740 -7.98 3.29 -2.35
CA MET A 740 -8.65 2.01 -2.09
C MET A 740 -9.90 1.79 -2.94
N SER A 741 -10.28 0.53 -3.18
CA SER A 741 -11.57 0.20 -3.80
C SER A 741 -12.72 0.26 -2.80
N LYS A 742 -13.95 0.46 -3.32
CA LYS A 742 -15.18 0.47 -2.51
C LYS A 742 -15.40 -0.82 -1.74
N GLU A 743 -15.06 -1.98 -2.32
CA GLU A 743 -15.18 -3.29 -1.66
C GLU A 743 -14.27 -3.37 -0.42
N GLN A 744 -13.04 -2.84 -0.50
CA GLN A 744 -12.11 -2.82 0.63
C GLN A 744 -12.59 -1.89 1.74
N LEU A 745 -13.20 -0.74 1.40
CA LEU A 745 -13.82 0.16 2.38
C LEU A 745 -15.04 -0.49 3.05
N VAL A 746 -15.94 -1.10 2.28
CA VAL A 746 -17.11 -1.81 2.80
C VAL A 746 -16.71 -2.97 3.71
N GLN A 747 -15.66 -3.74 3.37
CA GLN A 747 -15.11 -4.78 4.25
C GLN A 747 -14.60 -4.23 5.60
N ARG A 748 -13.98 -3.04 5.60
CA ARG A 748 -13.49 -2.39 6.84
C ARG A 748 -14.65 -1.81 7.66
N LEU A 749 -15.68 -1.26 7.01
CA LEU A 749 -16.93 -0.83 7.67
C LEU A 749 -17.60 -2.03 8.37
N LEU A 750 -17.82 -3.13 7.65
CA LEU A 750 -18.41 -4.36 8.18
C LEU A 750 -17.58 -4.95 9.33
N ALA A 751 -16.25 -4.88 9.26
CA ALA A 751 -15.36 -5.36 10.32
C ALA A 751 -15.53 -4.56 11.63
N SER A 752 -15.46 -3.23 11.50
CA SER A 752 -15.67 -2.30 12.61
C SER A 752 -17.06 -2.46 13.22
N GLU A 753 -18.11 -2.61 12.40
CA GLU A 753 -19.50 -2.72 12.84
C GLU A 753 -19.80 -4.06 13.52
N ALA A 754 -19.52 -5.18 12.86
CA ALA A 754 -19.85 -6.52 13.35
C ALA A 754 -18.99 -6.97 14.54
N GLY A 755 -17.91 -6.25 14.86
CA GLY A 755 -16.94 -6.68 15.88
C GLY A 755 -16.11 -7.89 15.44
N ILE A 756 -15.85 -8.01 14.13
CA ILE A 756 -15.14 -9.12 13.49
C ILE A 756 -13.89 -8.53 12.81
N GLU A 757 -12.71 -9.12 13.01
CA GLU A 757 -11.52 -8.61 12.30
C GLU A 757 -11.73 -8.67 10.78
N SER A 758 -11.27 -7.63 10.06
CA SER A 758 -11.40 -7.51 8.60
C SER A 758 -10.90 -8.75 7.84
N ASN A 759 -9.96 -9.49 8.44
CA ASN A 759 -9.37 -10.73 7.93
C ASN A 759 -10.38 -11.88 7.80
N TYR A 760 -11.26 -12.05 8.79
CA TYR A 760 -12.29 -13.09 8.75
C TYR A 760 -13.33 -12.79 7.66
N LEU A 761 -13.69 -11.52 7.49
CA LEU A 761 -14.62 -11.10 6.45
C LEU A 761 -14.01 -11.27 5.06
N ARG A 762 -12.79 -10.74 4.84
CA ARG A 762 -12.07 -10.84 3.56
C ARG A 762 -11.79 -12.29 3.15
N SER A 763 -11.43 -13.17 4.10
CA SER A 763 -11.19 -14.60 3.83
C SER A 763 -12.45 -15.49 3.93
N GLY A 764 -13.64 -14.91 4.13
CA GLY A 764 -14.91 -15.65 4.23
C GLY A 764 -15.03 -16.59 5.45
N ARG A 765 -14.16 -16.46 6.45
CA ARG A 765 -14.05 -17.33 7.64
C ARG A 765 -15.00 -16.95 8.76
N ILE A 766 -16.24 -16.63 8.42
CA ILE A 766 -17.27 -16.19 9.36
C ILE A 766 -17.87 -17.43 10.06
N SER A 767 -17.73 -17.51 11.38
CA SER A 767 -18.34 -18.57 12.19
C SER A 767 -19.86 -18.36 12.33
N GLN A 768 -20.67 -19.40 12.57
CA GLN A 768 -22.13 -19.26 12.77
C GLN A 768 -22.52 -18.26 13.88
N ASN A 769 -21.72 -18.12 14.94
CA ASN A 769 -21.94 -17.09 15.97
C ASN A 769 -21.41 -15.69 15.59
N GLN A 770 -20.72 -15.56 14.46
CA GLN A 770 -20.37 -14.29 13.82
C GLN A 770 -21.34 -13.92 12.68
N TRP A 771 -22.04 -14.88 12.09
CA TRP A 771 -23.06 -14.62 11.05
C TRP A 771 -24.24 -13.78 11.56
N GLU A 772 -24.63 -13.91 12.82
CA GLU A 772 -25.66 -13.05 13.43
C GLU A 772 -25.16 -11.60 13.61
N PRO A 773 -24.01 -11.33 14.27
CA PRO A 773 -23.37 -10.00 14.27
C PRO A 773 -23.14 -9.41 12.86
N LEU A 774 -22.70 -10.23 11.89
CA LEU A 774 -22.46 -9.78 10.52
C LEU A 774 -23.76 -9.47 9.77
N SER A 775 -24.80 -10.29 9.91
CA SER A 775 -26.12 -10.04 9.31
C SER A 775 -26.76 -8.79 9.90
N LYS A 776 -26.62 -8.58 11.22
CA LYS A 776 -27.02 -7.33 11.89
C LYS A 776 -26.23 -6.12 11.37
N ALA A 777 -24.91 -6.24 11.24
CA ALA A 777 -24.07 -5.18 10.69
C ALA A 777 -24.37 -4.89 9.22
N LEU A 778 -24.68 -5.91 8.40
CA LEU A 778 -25.14 -5.74 7.02
C LEU A 778 -26.47 -4.99 6.98
N GLY A 779 -27.44 -5.35 7.82
CA GLY A 779 -28.70 -4.64 7.95
C GLY A 779 -28.47 -3.16 8.30
N THR A 780 -27.80 -2.89 9.42
CA THR A 780 -27.49 -1.52 9.86
C THR A 780 -26.73 -0.73 8.79
N LEU A 781 -25.66 -1.27 8.20
CA LEU A 781 -24.90 -0.55 7.16
C LEU A 781 -25.68 -0.38 5.84
N SER A 782 -26.64 -1.26 5.52
CA SER A 782 -27.52 -1.09 4.35
C SER A 782 -28.60 -0.02 4.54
N GLU A 783 -28.91 0.33 5.79
CA GLU A 783 -29.80 1.43 6.15
C GLU A 783 -29.05 2.78 6.24
N LEU A 784 -27.70 2.77 6.29
CA LEU A 784 -26.92 4.01 6.34
C LEU A 784 -26.74 4.65 4.94
N PRO A 785 -27.00 5.96 4.79
CA PRO A 785 -26.79 6.71 3.55
C PRO A 785 -25.30 7.01 3.29
N ILE A 786 -24.48 5.98 3.12
CA ILE A 786 -23.06 6.08 2.73
C ILE A 786 -22.91 5.84 1.23
N PHE A 787 -22.36 6.82 0.53
CA PHE A 787 -22.10 6.80 -0.90
C PHE A 787 -20.58 6.78 -1.14
N ILE A 788 -20.09 5.81 -1.92
CA ILE A 788 -18.65 5.62 -2.16
C ILE A 788 -18.36 5.75 -3.66
N ASP A 789 -17.36 6.55 -4.00
CA ASP A 789 -16.81 6.71 -5.34
C ASP A 789 -15.31 6.33 -5.29
N ASP A 790 -14.93 5.27 -6.02
CA ASP A 790 -13.56 4.74 -6.10
C ASP A 790 -12.93 4.97 -7.48
N THR A 791 -13.38 6.00 -8.20
CA THR A 791 -12.82 6.40 -9.49
C THR A 791 -11.45 7.06 -9.31
N ALA A 792 -10.40 6.48 -9.89
CA ALA A 792 -9.05 7.02 -9.87
C ALA A 792 -8.95 8.41 -10.57
N ASN A 793 -7.99 9.22 -10.13
CA ASN A 793 -7.62 10.53 -10.71
C ASN A 793 -8.78 11.55 -10.90
N GLN A 794 -9.86 11.45 -10.11
CA GLN A 794 -10.94 12.44 -10.18
C GLN A 794 -10.47 13.87 -9.85
N SER A 795 -10.92 14.82 -10.67
CA SER A 795 -10.79 16.25 -10.42
C SER A 795 -11.85 16.77 -9.42
N VAL A 796 -11.56 17.89 -8.75
CA VAL A 796 -12.52 18.56 -7.86
C VAL A 796 -13.81 18.97 -8.59
N ILE A 797 -13.76 19.16 -9.92
CA ILE A 797 -14.93 19.52 -10.74
C ILE A 797 -15.87 18.31 -10.91
N GLN A 798 -15.33 17.14 -11.22
CA GLN A 798 -16.11 15.89 -11.31
C GLN A 798 -16.73 15.53 -9.96
N MET A 799 -15.95 15.63 -8.88
CA MET A 799 -16.46 15.47 -7.50
C MET A 799 -17.61 16.45 -7.21
N ARG A 800 -17.51 17.72 -7.65
CA ARG A 800 -18.55 18.73 -7.46
C ARG A 800 -19.87 18.35 -8.14
N SER A 801 -19.86 17.92 -9.41
CA SER A 801 -21.11 17.50 -10.09
C SER A 801 -21.69 16.22 -9.49
N HIS A 802 -20.86 15.25 -9.07
CA HIS A 802 -21.33 14.06 -8.33
C HIS A 802 -22.01 14.45 -7.00
N LEU A 803 -21.43 15.37 -6.23
CA LEU A 803 -21.97 15.84 -4.96
C LEU A 803 -23.22 16.72 -5.12
N ARG A 804 -23.28 17.59 -6.13
CA ARG A 804 -24.49 18.38 -6.46
C ARG A 804 -25.68 17.46 -6.76
N ARG A 805 -25.47 16.42 -7.58
CA ARG A 805 -26.49 15.41 -7.88
C ARG A 805 -26.94 14.69 -6.61
N LEU A 806 -26.00 14.19 -5.81
CA LEU A 806 -26.30 13.49 -4.55
C LEU A 806 -27.06 14.39 -3.56
N GLN A 807 -26.68 15.66 -3.42
CA GLN A 807 -27.37 16.60 -2.53
C GLN A 807 -28.80 16.88 -3.00
N ALA A 808 -29.05 16.95 -4.31
CA ALA A 808 -30.41 17.08 -4.85
C ALA A 808 -31.26 15.83 -4.61
N GLU A 809 -30.70 14.64 -4.87
CA GLU A 809 -31.35 13.35 -4.61
C GLU A 809 -31.71 13.14 -3.13
N GLN A 810 -30.84 13.59 -2.21
CA GLN A 810 -31.02 13.51 -0.76
C GLN A 810 -31.74 14.74 -0.16
N GLY A 811 -32.55 15.46 -0.95
CA GLY A 811 -33.42 16.53 -0.45
C GLY A 811 -32.68 17.72 0.20
N GLY A 812 -31.49 18.05 -0.31
CA GLY A 812 -30.63 19.14 0.17
C GLY A 812 -29.71 18.77 1.34
N LYS A 813 -29.93 17.65 2.02
CA LYS A 813 -29.29 17.33 3.31
C LYS A 813 -28.10 16.38 3.17
N LEU A 814 -26.99 16.87 2.60
CA LEU A 814 -25.69 16.18 2.73
C LEU A 814 -25.06 16.49 4.10
N GLY A 815 -24.32 15.53 4.67
CA GLY A 815 -23.73 15.60 6.01
C GLY A 815 -22.22 15.72 6.05
N LEU A 816 -21.50 14.91 5.27
CA LEU A 816 -20.03 14.91 5.19
C LEU A 816 -19.57 14.57 3.77
N VAL A 817 -18.45 15.17 3.35
CA VAL A 817 -17.59 14.64 2.28
C VAL A 817 -16.26 14.19 2.90
N LEU A 818 -15.83 12.96 2.60
CA LEU A 818 -14.52 12.42 2.95
C LEU A 818 -13.69 12.18 1.68
N ILE A 819 -12.40 12.55 1.69
CA ILE A 819 -11.47 12.37 0.56
C ILE A 819 -10.17 11.72 1.05
N ASP A 820 -9.85 10.52 0.52
CA ASP A 820 -8.71 9.70 0.92
C ASP A 820 -7.81 9.36 -0.29
N TYR A 821 -6.68 10.05 -0.54
CA TYR A 821 -6.11 11.19 0.17
C TYR A 821 -5.69 12.34 -0.77
N LEU A 822 -5.61 13.55 -0.23
CA LEU A 822 -5.50 14.81 -0.98
C LEU A 822 -4.25 14.90 -1.88
N GLN A 823 -3.16 14.18 -1.56
CA GLN A 823 -1.96 14.12 -2.42
C GLN A 823 -2.03 13.12 -3.59
N LEU A 824 -3.14 12.40 -3.80
CA LEU A 824 -3.40 11.63 -5.04
C LEU A 824 -4.27 12.39 -6.06
N MET A 825 -4.76 13.58 -5.72
CA MET A 825 -5.54 14.39 -6.65
C MET A 825 -4.63 15.02 -7.71
N GLU A 826 -5.11 15.02 -8.96
CA GLU A 826 -4.47 15.70 -10.10
C GLU A 826 -5.18 17.02 -10.43
N GLY A 827 -4.41 18.04 -10.76
CA GLY A 827 -4.85 19.29 -11.33
C GLY A 827 -4.51 19.37 -12.82
N SER A 828 -5.37 20.04 -13.60
CA SER A 828 -5.15 20.26 -15.02
C SER A 828 -3.99 21.23 -15.30
N GLY A 829 -2.81 20.69 -15.55
CA GLY A 829 -1.63 21.41 -16.05
C GLY A 829 -0.29 20.85 -15.58
N SER A 830 0.78 21.12 -16.34
CA SER A 830 2.16 20.74 -16.00
C SER A 830 2.81 21.72 -15.00
N GLU A 831 2.11 22.01 -13.90
CA GLU A 831 2.53 23.02 -12.92
C GLU A 831 3.37 22.44 -11.77
N ASN A 832 3.91 23.33 -10.93
CA ASN A 832 4.64 22.94 -9.73
C ASN A 832 3.64 22.44 -8.66
N ARG A 833 3.88 21.25 -8.08
CA ARG A 833 2.95 20.54 -7.17
C ARG A 833 2.41 21.43 -6.04
N VAL A 834 3.21 22.35 -5.50
CA VAL A 834 2.78 23.31 -4.47
C VAL A 834 1.64 24.22 -4.96
N GLN A 835 1.70 24.71 -6.20
CA GLN A 835 0.67 25.59 -6.78
C GLN A 835 -0.60 24.81 -7.12
N GLU A 836 -0.44 23.56 -7.59
CA GLU A 836 -1.49 22.60 -7.86
C GLU A 836 -2.26 22.24 -6.56
N LEU A 837 -1.54 21.88 -5.49
CA LEU A 837 -2.11 21.59 -4.18
C LEU A 837 -2.86 22.81 -3.62
N SER A 838 -2.28 24.00 -3.78
CA SER A 838 -2.91 25.28 -3.45
C SER A 838 -4.14 25.60 -4.29
N ARG A 839 -4.32 24.98 -5.47
CA ARG A 839 -5.52 25.12 -6.31
C ARG A 839 -6.59 24.13 -5.83
N ILE A 840 -6.19 22.92 -5.46
CA ILE A 840 -7.06 21.87 -4.91
C ILE A 840 -7.67 22.30 -3.57
N THR A 841 -6.86 22.77 -2.60
CA THR A 841 -7.35 23.20 -1.27
C THR A 841 -8.38 24.32 -1.35
N ARG A 842 -8.09 25.40 -2.10
CA ARG A 842 -9.06 26.48 -2.36
C ARG A 842 -10.34 25.98 -3.03
N SER A 843 -10.22 25.04 -3.98
CA SER A 843 -11.39 24.47 -4.66
C SER A 843 -12.24 23.60 -3.74
N LEU A 844 -11.64 22.88 -2.79
CA LEU A 844 -12.32 22.10 -1.75
C LEU A 844 -12.97 23.01 -0.68
N LYS A 845 -12.34 24.11 -0.27
CA LYS A 845 -12.99 25.11 0.62
C LYS A 845 -14.14 25.85 -0.10
N GLY A 846 -14.02 26.06 -1.40
CA GLY A 846 -15.11 26.54 -2.25
C GLY A 846 -16.29 25.55 -2.28
N LEU A 847 -16.01 24.27 -2.55
CA LEU A 847 -16.97 23.16 -2.55
C LEU A 847 -17.70 23.01 -1.20
N ALA A 848 -16.97 23.09 -0.08
CA ALA A 848 -17.53 23.03 1.27
C ALA A 848 -18.59 24.11 1.50
N ARG A 849 -18.26 25.36 1.11
CA ARG A 849 -19.16 26.52 1.19
C ARG A 849 -20.35 26.44 0.24
N GLU A 850 -20.12 25.99 -0.99
CA GLU A 850 -21.15 25.87 -2.04
C GLU A 850 -22.25 24.87 -1.64
N LEU A 851 -21.86 23.73 -1.08
CA LEU A 851 -22.79 22.66 -0.68
C LEU A 851 -23.25 22.78 0.79
N ASN A 852 -22.73 23.77 1.52
CA ASN A 852 -22.88 23.99 2.96
C ASN A 852 -22.62 22.73 3.82
N VAL A 853 -21.45 22.11 3.64
CA VAL A 853 -21.09 20.79 4.19
C VAL A 853 -19.63 20.77 4.67
N PRO A 854 -19.29 20.08 5.79
CA PRO A 854 -17.92 19.81 6.15
C PRO A 854 -17.24 18.88 5.14
N VAL A 855 -16.03 19.24 4.70
CA VAL A 855 -15.18 18.41 3.83
C VAL A 855 -13.96 17.96 4.63
N ILE A 856 -13.87 16.68 4.96
CA ILE A 856 -12.67 16.06 5.54
C ILE A 856 -11.78 15.56 4.41
N ALA A 857 -10.58 16.11 4.28
CA ALA A 857 -9.56 15.61 3.37
C ALA A 857 -8.36 15.06 4.15
N LEU A 858 -7.91 13.85 3.78
CA LEU A 858 -6.75 13.22 4.43
C LEU A 858 -5.44 13.73 3.82
N SER A 859 -4.44 13.93 4.66
CA SER A 859 -3.14 14.49 4.25
C SER A 859 -1.97 13.75 4.90
N GLN A 860 -0.97 13.36 4.11
CA GLN A 860 0.21 12.70 4.65
C GLN A 860 1.21 13.70 5.25
N LEU A 861 1.59 13.47 6.51
CA LEU A 861 2.66 14.22 7.18
C LEU A 861 4.02 13.93 6.52
N SER A 862 4.83 14.98 6.40
CA SER A 862 6.23 14.93 6.02
C SER A 862 7.08 14.24 7.10
N ARG A 863 8.33 13.92 6.76
CA ARG A 863 9.27 13.23 7.67
C ARG A 863 9.94 14.17 8.68
N GLY A 864 9.69 15.48 8.63
CA GLY A 864 10.28 16.46 9.56
C GLY A 864 9.99 16.15 11.04
N VAL A 865 8.78 15.67 11.32
CA VAL A 865 8.31 15.25 12.65
C VAL A 865 9.21 14.19 13.30
N GLU A 866 9.82 13.29 12.51
CA GLU A 866 10.66 12.20 13.00
C GLU A 866 12.08 12.66 13.39
N ALA A 867 12.56 13.79 12.86
CA ALA A 867 13.86 14.34 13.23
C ALA A 867 13.82 15.10 14.56
N ARG A 868 12.65 15.61 14.98
CA ARG A 868 12.46 16.37 16.22
C ARG A 868 12.54 15.48 17.47
N THR A 869 12.93 16.03 18.62
CA THR A 869 12.92 15.29 19.90
C THR A 869 11.49 15.00 20.37
N ASN A 870 10.62 16.02 20.42
CA ASN A 870 9.18 15.80 20.54
C ASN A 870 8.63 15.30 19.20
N LYS A 871 8.05 14.10 19.18
CA LYS A 871 7.50 13.44 17.97
C LYS A 871 6.05 13.84 17.67
N ARG A 872 5.41 14.70 18.48
CA ARG A 872 4.06 15.21 18.19
C ARG A 872 4.08 16.09 16.94
N PRO A 873 3.22 15.85 15.94
CA PRO A 873 3.09 16.68 14.74
C PRO A 873 2.75 18.14 15.04
N MET A 874 3.13 19.04 14.12
CA MET A 874 2.76 20.46 14.10
C MET A 874 2.48 20.92 12.66
N MET A 875 1.90 22.11 12.50
CA MET A 875 1.50 22.67 11.19
C MET A 875 2.59 22.60 10.11
N SER A 876 3.84 22.87 10.45
CA SER A 876 4.98 22.81 9.52
C SER A 876 5.34 21.40 9.03
N ASP A 877 4.80 20.33 9.63
CA ASP A 877 5.03 18.96 9.17
C ASP A 877 4.08 18.55 8.04
N LEU A 878 2.99 19.29 7.77
CA LEU A 878 2.18 19.07 6.58
C LEU A 878 3.06 19.24 5.33
N ARG A 879 3.00 18.29 4.38
CA ARG A 879 3.68 18.48 3.10
C ARG A 879 3.09 19.69 2.40
N GLU A 880 3.97 20.58 1.94
CA GLU A 880 3.59 21.76 1.14
C GLU A 880 2.60 22.67 1.91
N SER A 881 2.78 22.75 3.24
CA SER A 881 1.86 23.29 4.25
C SER A 881 1.26 24.67 3.96
N GLY A 882 1.99 25.56 3.30
CA GLY A 882 1.71 27.02 3.30
C GLY A 882 0.34 27.45 2.78
N SER A 883 -0.31 26.66 1.91
CA SER A 883 -1.68 26.88 1.44
C SER A 883 -2.72 26.10 2.24
N ILE A 884 -2.44 24.83 2.56
CA ILE A 884 -3.27 24.00 3.46
C ILE A 884 -3.53 24.73 4.78
N GLU A 885 -2.50 25.37 5.34
CA GLU A 885 -2.58 26.17 6.56
C GLU A 885 -3.43 27.44 6.42
N GLN A 886 -3.60 27.98 5.22
CA GLN A 886 -4.46 29.15 4.98
C GLN A 886 -5.92 28.74 4.76
N ASP A 887 -6.16 27.73 3.90
CA ASP A 887 -7.49 27.35 3.42
C ASP A 887 -8.31 26.51 4.42
N ALA A 888 -7.66 25.68 5.25
CA ALA A 888 -8.35 24.79 6.19
C ALA A 888 -8.80 25.53 7.46
N ASP A 889 -10.01 25.26 7.95
CA ASP A 889 -10.56 25.88 9.16
C ASP A 889 -10.22 25.06 10.42
N LEU A 890 -10.12 23.74 10.27
CA LEU A 890 -9.77 22.79 11.32
C LEU A 890 -8.65 21.87 10.82
N VAL A 891 -7.56 21.73 11.58
CA VAL A 891 -6.46 20.82 11.25
C VAL A 891 -6.18 19.90 12.44
N ILE A 892 -6.58 18.65 12.25
CA ILE A 892 -6.40 17.54 13.18
C ILE A 892 -5.15 16.76 12.77
N MET A 893 -4.27 16.49 13.73
CA MET A 893 -3.10 15.64 13.53
C MET A 893 -3.13 14.46 14.49
N LEU A 894 -2.92 13.26 13.96
CA LEU A 894 -2.95 12.02 14.73
C LEU A 894 -1.56 11.69 15.27
N TYR A 895 -1.49 11.38 16.57
CA TYR A 895 -0.29 10.93 17.26
C TYR A 895 -0.62 9.72 18.13
N ARG A 896 0.30 8.77 18.26
CA ARG A 896 0.20 7.62 19.17
C ARG A 896 1.52 7.49 19.91
N ASP A 897 1.52 7.71 21.21
CA ASP A 897 2.76 7.70 21.99
C ASP A 897 3.40 6.30 21.99
N GLU A 898 2.58 5.24 22.07
CA GLU A 898 2.99 3.83 21.94
C GLU A 898 3.73 3.47 20.62
N TYR A 899 3.65 4.31 19.59
CA TYR A 899 4.38 4.11 18.33
C TYR A 899 5.84 4.57 18.41
N TYR A 900 6.10 5.63 19.17
CA TYR A 900 7.44 6.20 19.35
C TYR A 900 8.09 5.71 20.65
N HIS A 901 7.29 5.37 21.66
CA HIS A 901 7.69 4.98 23.01
C HIS A 901 7.00 3.64 23.39
N PRO A 902 7.61 2.47 23.12
CA PRO A 902 7.01 1.16 23.40
C PRO A 902 6.57 0.94 24.85
N ASP A 903 7.28 1.55 25.80
CA ASP A 903 7.05 1.44 27.24
C ASP A 903 6.10 2.53 27.78
N SER A 904 5.45 3.29 26.89
CA SER A 904 4.44 4.29 27.27
C SER A 904 3.31 3.65 28.07
N PRO A 905 2.82 4.29 29.16
CA PRO A 905 1.62 3.83 29.87
C PRO A 905 0.35 3.98 29.02
N ASP A 906 0.35 4.88 28.04
CA ASP A 906 -0.80 5.22 27.18
C ASP A 906 -0.97 4.25 25.99
N ARG A 907 -0.80 2.94 26.22
CA ARG A 907 -1.01 1.91 25.19
C ARG A 907 -2.48 1.86 24.74
N GLY A 908 -2.68 1.67 23.44
CA GLY A 908 -3.99 1.74 22.78
C GLY A 908 -4.55 3.16 22.64
N VAL A 909 -3.90 4.20 23.18
CA VAL A 909 -4.39 5.59 23.11
C VAL A 909 -3.86 6.29 21.86
N THR A 910 -4.76 7.01 21.17
CA THR A 910 -4.45 7.95 20.09
C THR A 910 -4.73 9.37 20.56
N GLU A 911 -3.70 10.21 20.52
CA GLU A 911 -3.83 11.65 20.64
C GLU A 911 -4.34 12.22 19.31
N VAL A 912 -5.48 12.90 19.37
CA VAL A 912 -6.10 13.66 18.29
C VAL A 912 -5.79 15.13 18.57
N ILE A 913 -4.70 15.62 17.96
CA ILE A 913 -4.14 16.95 18.21
C ILE A 913 -4.80 17.95 17.26
N ILE A 914 -5.67 18.82 17.78
CA ILE A 914 -6.24 19.95 17.06
C ILE A 914 -5.17 21.05 17.02
N THR A 915 -4.44 21.12 15.91
CA THR A 915 -3.30 22.03 15.69
C THR A 915 -3.71 23.40 15.15
N LYS A 916 -4.83 23.48 14.44
CA LYS A 916 -5.52 24.71 14.05
C LYS A 916 -7.01 24.52 14.24
N HIS A 917 -7.69 25.52 14.79
CA HIS A 917 -9.15 25.61 14.83
C HIS A 917 -9.53 27.08 14.66
N ARG A 918 -10.36 27.40 13.66
CA ARG A 918 -10.74 28.78 13.30
C ARG A 918 -11.81 29.38 14.20
N ASN A 919 -12.67 28.53 14.77
CA ASN A 919 -13.92 28.91 15.43
C ASN A 919 -13.95 28.50 16.92
N GLY A 920 -12.84 27.99 17.47
CA GLY A 920 -12.77 27.46 18.84
C GLY A 920 -11.35 27.07 19.27
N PRO A 921 -11.17 26.32 20.36
CA PRO A 921 -9.86 26.05 20.94
C PRO A 921 -9.04 25.03 20.14
N VAL A 922 -7.71 25.20 20.20
CA VAL A 922 -6.71 24.17 19.88
C VAL A 922 -6.39 23.33 21.13
N GLY A 923 -5.94 22.09 20.96
CA GLY A 923 -5.69 21.18 22.08
C GLY A 923 -5.48 19.73 21.66
N THR A 924 -5.38 18.81 22.63
CA THR A 924 -5.19 17.38 22.38
C THR A 924 -6.28 16.57 23.06
N VAL A 925 -7.06 15.85 22.27
CA VAL A 925 -8.06 14.88 22.72
C VAL A 925 -7.43 13.48 22.73
N LYS A 926 -7.87 12.58 23.61
CA LYS A 926 -7.43 11.18 23.66
C LYS A 926 -8.58 10.25 23.29
N LEU A 927 -8.36 9.37 22.32
CA LEU A 927 -9.29 8.30 21.92
C LEU A 927 -8.63 6.93 22.09
N LEU A 928 -9.44 5.89 22.32
CA LEU A 928 -8.98 4.50 22.28
C LEU A 928 -9.00 3.98 20.84
N PHE A 929 -7.97 3.25 20.43
CA PHE A 929 -7.86 2.61 19.13
C PHE A 929 -7.77 1.08 19.26
N ASP A 930 -8.85 0.40 18.89
CA ASP A 930 -8.90 -1.04 18.74
C ASP A 930 -8.17 -1.45 17.44
N PRO A 931 -7.02 -2.15 17.51
CA PRO A 931 -6.22 -2.41 16.32
C PRO A 931 -6.81 -3.46 15.39
N ASN A 932 -7.51 -4.44 15.98
CA ASN A 932 -7.89 -5.69 15.32
C ASN A 932 -9.25 -5.52 14.61
N LEU A 933 -10.12 -4.68 15.19
CA LEU A 933 -11.32 -4.17 14.56
C LEU A 933 -11.09 -2.88 13.73
N THR A 934 -9.86 -2.35 13.73
CA THR A 934 -9.50 -1.06 13.12
C THR A 934 -10.38 0.12 13.55
N ARG A 935 -10.87 0.09 14.79
CA ARG A 935 -12.00 0.90 15.27
C ARG A 935 -11.58 1.86 16.37
N PHE A 936 -11.97 3.13 16.25
CA PHE A 936 -11.79 4.14 17.28
C PHE A 936 -12.98 4.16 18.25
N ARG A 937 -12.73 4.48 19.52
CA ARG A 937 -13.73 4.54 20.60
C ARG A 937 -13.42 5.71 21.54
N ASN A 938 -14.45 6.24 22.19
CA ASN A 938 -14.29 7.20 23.28
C ASN A 938 -13.51 6.60 24.45
N MET A 939 -12.81 7.46 25.20
CA MET A 939 -12.29 7.09 26.52
C MET A 939 -13.47 6.82 27.46
N ALA A 940 -13.31 5.86 28.39
CA ALA A 940 -14.30 5.67 29.44
C ALA A 940 -14.23 6.86 30.40
N ARG A 941 -15.33 7.62 30.54
CA ARG A 941 -15.43 8.66 31.57
C ARG A 941 -15.19 8.04 32.93
N THR A 942 -14.15 8.51 33.62
CA THR A 942 -13.98 8.23 35.04
C THR A 942 -15.05 9.06 35.76
N ASN A 943 -16.02 8.40 36.39
CA ASN A 943 -17.02 9.10 37.19
C ASN A 943 -16.32 9.75 38.39
N LEU A 944 -16.33 11.08 38.42
CA LEU A 944 -16.06 11.94 39.57
C LEU A 944 -17.40 12.37 40.18
#